data_AF-A0A958IJ36-F1
#
_entry.id   AF-A0A958IJ36-F1
#
_cell.length_a   1.000
_cell.length_b   1.000
_cell.length_c   1.000
_cell.angle_alpha   90.00
_cell.angle_beta   90.00
_cell.angle_gamma   90.00
#
_symmetry.space_group_name_H-M   'P 1'
#
loop_
_entity.id
_entity.type
_entity.pdbx_description
1 polymer ?
#
loop_
_entity_poly.entity_id
_entity_poly.type
_entity_poly.pdbx_seq_one_letter_code
_entity_poly.pdbx_strand_id
1 'polypeptide(L)'
;MVLINIVIYISSPACAKIKHIGSPGGVVIKISFSTANPDNIFSLCYNPGSLFYTNINQKHTIIIDDPLNESTIYGVHSFGEYDSVIIIDMQMSGYYKTVDLGKNWTQIGEGNWTRSFASAFAYNPINKQTIFTAQNETQLKRSDNAGDSWRTVKNFGSPIQDMEVAPGDTAIMYLFTEDYLYITEDAGLSWNSVDTSHFYLSDDFVINPFNSGSLYWAGDGCFKKYTDSGKTLDTLFSGEVSCFAVDPNDTLKLYAGAGDAVWALDGGLYKSINGGQSWQKLQINVPGDYYQCYSIAVNPSNSDELYAGINNLGVFKSADGGETWSMTTMAHTSAVYGMEFFKDRPGKLMTSAQFGWGTLLTDDYGQSWRYPAFDTVAYVDRSGPALITMDPGNPDKGMLAGWSYLFITEDGGESWHYTNRLDNAVRLFRNDYKPAIIFGYTYNQENGFYKSTDNGLNWRKLDWGSYFPALLFFTEDSSIIYGWNYSYDDYEHYLYRSTDGGESWEHFNDGLIFSDETGSPYSIKALAVQHDNPDVLYCGQRGGLSKSTDHGQTWTRIDSALYDMFYQVNVSSILLDETDTNKIYVGLEGFGQPGESTYTSGGLLVSTNGGQSWKLLYTGEVTNIKADYSQPRNIYFTTNFGIMMINDSVATGIENKSYSMPEQFSIQQNYPNPFNPQTTIKYSVASPGKVTLKIYDIRGREVAAIVDKEQSSGNYTVIFNGRKLASGVYIYRLVQNGQSMQRKMLLVK
;
A
#
# COMPACT_ATOMS: atom_id res chain seq x y z
N MET A 1 -30.17 12.72 -2.37
CA MET A 1 -29.18 13.53 -3.10
C MET A 1 -28.01 13.71 -2.15
N VAL A 2 -27.14 12.70 -2.10
CA VAL A 2 -26.07 12.56 -1.11
C VAL A 2 -24.80 13.04 -1.79
N LEU A 3 -24.24 14.14 -1.29
CA LEU A 3 -22.90 14.60 -1.68
C LEU A 3 -21.90 13.63 -1.02
N ILE A 4 -21.32 12.77 -1.84
CA ILE A 4 -20.26 11.84 -1.47
C ILE A 4 -18.96 12.65 -1.49
N ASN A 5 -18.53 13.09 -0.31
CA ASN A 5 -17.22 13.71 -0.14
C ASN A 5 -16.20 12.63 0.20
N ILE A 6 -15.68 11.98 -0.85
CA ILE A 6 -14.44 11.21 -0.77
C ILE A 6 -13.32 12.24 -0.76
N VAL A 7 -12.74 12.49 0.41
CA VAL A 7 -11.50 13.25 0.54
C VAL A 7 -10.40 12.24 0.87
N ILE A 8 -9.73 11.75 -0.17
CA ILE A 8 -8.44 11.09 -0.05
C ILE A 8 -7.39 12.13 -0.42
N TYR A 9 -6.44 12.38 0.49
CA TYR A 9 -5.15 12.96 0.12
C TYR A 9 -4.08 12.61 1.16
N ILE A 10 -3.08 11.86 0.70
CA ILE A 10 -1.69 12.09 1.07
C ILE A 10 -1.28 13.46 0.48
N SER A 11 -1.87 14.55 0.98
CA SER A 11 -1.44 15.93 0.63
C SER A 11 -1.97 16.98 1.61
N SER A 12 -2.17 16.63 2.88
CA SER A 12 -2.08 17.66 3.92
C SER A 12 -0.62 18.13 3.98
N PRO A 13 -0.32 19.45 3.97
CA PRO A 13 1.02 19.96 4.27
C PRO A 13 1.53 19.53 5.66
N ALA A 14 0.65 19.02 6.54
CA ALA A 14 1.03 18.40 7.80
C ALA A 14 1.47 16.93 7.67
N CYS A 15 1.12 16.24 6.57
CA CYS A 15 1.49 14.86 6.25
C CYS A 15 2.84 14.71 5.52
N ALA A 16 3.58 15.80 5.27
CA ALA A 16 4.91 15.79 4.64
C ALA A 16 6.02 15.11 5.49
N LYS A 17 5.66 14.21 6.39
CA LYS A 17 6.52 13.68 7.47
C LYS A 17 6.37 12.18 7.69
N ILE A 18 5.45 11.52 7.00
CA ILE A 18 5.39 10.06 6.93
C ILE A 18 6.32 9.64 5.81
N LYS A 19 7.29 8.79 6.14
CA LYS A 19 8.20 8.18 5.19
C LYS A 19 7.75 6.76 4.90
N HIS A 20 7.71 6.41 3.63
CA HIS A 20 7.59 5.02 3.24
C HIS A 20 8.96 4.37 3.41
N ILE A 21 9.03 3.37 4.27
CA ILE A 21 10.23 2.56 4.54
C ILE A 21 10.25 1.34 3.61
N GLY A 22 9.05 0.93 3.18
CA GLY A 22 8.82 -0.20 2.30
C GLY A 22 8.93 -1.54 3.02
N SER A 23 8.53 -2.57 2.29
CA SER A 23 8.91 -3.97 2.50
C SER A 23 8.94 -4.57 1.10
N PRO A 24 10.10 -4.57 0.40
CA PRO A 24 10.19 -5.08 -0.95
C PRO A 24 9.55 -6.46 -1.05
N GLY A 25 8.70 -6.64 -2.05
CA GLY A 25 7.94 -7.87 -2.16
C GLY A 25 6.70 -7.70 -3.01
N GLY A 26 5.82 -8.69 -2.91
CA GLY A 26 4.60 -8.76 -3.69
C GLY A 26 4.83 -9.34 -5.07
N VAL A 27 3.72 -9.64 -5.75
CA VAL A 27 3.74 -10.21 -7.10
C VAL A 27 3.76 -9.06 -8.10
N VAL A 28 4.96 -8.70 -8.58
CA VAL A 28 5.14 -7.66 -9.59
C VAL A 28 4.88 -8.24 -10.96
N ILE A 29 3.77 -7.86 -11.58
CA ILE A 29 3.31 -8.44 -12.85
C ILE A 29 3.70 -7.59 -14.06
N LYS A 30 4.00 -6.31 -13.87
CA LYS A 30 4.43 -5.43 -14.97
C LYS A 30 5.39 -4.36 -14.48
N ILE A 31 6.48 -4.17 -15.22
CA ILE A 31 7.42 -3.06 -15.07
C ILE A 31 7.50 -2.36 -16.41
N SER A 32 7.32 -1.04 -16.44
CA SER A 32 7.47 -0.26 -17.66
C SER A 32 8.17 1.06 -17.42
N PHE A 33 9.03 1.45 -18.36
CA PHE A 33 9.63 2.78 -18.35
C PHE A 33 8.63 3.81 -18.85
N SER A 34 8.72 5.03 -18.31
CA SER A 34 7.97 6.14 -18.86
C SER A 34 8.46 6.48 -20.26
N THR A 35 7.51 6.69 -21.17
CA THR A 35 7.79 7.12 -22.54
C THR A 35 8.21 8.60 -22.63
N ALA A 36 7.99 9.37 -21.57
CA ALA A 36 8.39 10.78 -21.49
C ALA A 36 9.78 10.95 -20.89
N ASN A 37 10.10 10.17 -19.85
CA ASN A 37 11.39 10.21 -19.18
C ASN A 37 11.82 8.81 -18.67
N PRO A 38 12.88 8.21 -19.22
CA PRO A 38 13.36 6.88 -18.83
C PRO A 38 13.90 6.81 -17.39
N ASP A 39 14.07 7.94 -16.70
CA ASP A 39 14.37 7.95 -15.26
C ASP A 39 13.16 7.56 -14.40
N ASN A 40 11.97 7.46 -14.99
CA ASN A 40 10.74 7.14 -14.30
C ASN A 40 10.23 5.77 -14.71
N ILE A 41 9.83 4.98 -13.72
CA ILE A 41 9.40 3.60 -13.90
C ILE A 41 8.07 3.39 -13.19
N PHE A 42 7.18 2.66 -13.87
CA PHE A 42 5.94 2.13 -13.31
C PHE A 42 6.14 0.67 -12.95
N SER A 43 5.68 0.28 -11.76
CA SER A 43 5.62 -1.12 -11.33
C SER A 43 4.24 -1.45 -10.80
N LEU A 44 3.65 -2.50 -11.34
CA LEU A 44 2.29 -2.95 -11.03
C LEU A 44 2.35 -4.25 -10.22
N CYS A 45 1.69 -4.25 -9.07
CA CYS A 45 1.60 -5.40 -8.17
C CYS A 45 0.19 -5.99 -8.18
N TYR A 46 0.07 -7.32 -8.34
CA TYR A 46 -1.22 -8.01 -8.41
C TYR A 46 -2.01 -7.99 -7.10
N ASN A 47 -1.35 -8.07 -5.94
CA ASN A 47 -2.00 -8.05 -4.62
C ASN A 47 -1.23 -7.10 -3.70
N PRO A 48 -1.82 -5.96 -3.27
CA PRO A 48 -3.25 -5.62 -3.31
C PRO A 48 -3.76 -4.92 -4.59
N GLY A 49 -3.04 -4.99 -5.72
CA GLY A 49 -3.48 -4.31 -6.97
C GLY A 49 -2.96 -2.87 -7.08
N SER A 50 -1.76 -2.59 -6.55
CA SER A 50 -1.21 -1.23 -6.50
C SER A 50 -0.30 -0.90 -7.67
N LEU A 51 -0.40 0.32 -8.18
CA LEU A 51 0.52 0.89 -9.14
C LEU A 51 1.51 1.81 -8.42
N PHE A 52 2.80 1.60 -8.64
CA PHE A 52 3.86 2.44 -8.09
C PHE A 52 4.52 3.23 -9.22
N TYR A 53 4.80 4.50 -8.97
CA TYR A 53 5.62 5.34 -9.83
C TYR A 53 6.89 5.72 -9.09
N THR A 54 8.04 5.35 -9.66
CA THR A 54 9.35 5.60 -9.05
C THR A 54 10.22 6.44 -9.97
N ASN A 55 10.79 7.52 -9.43
CA ASN A 55 11.93 8.18 -10.05
C ASN A 55 13.23 7.55 -9.54
N ILE A 56 13.98 6.93 -10.44
CA ILE A 56 15.16 6.11 -10.11
C ILE A 56 16.31 6.95 -9.53
N ASN A 57 16.46 8.19 -10.00
CA ASN A 57 17.53 9.09 -9.58
C ASN A 57 17.26 9.72 -8.22
N GLN A 58 15.99 9.99 -7.92
CA GLN A 58 15.55 10.55 -6.63
C GLN A 58 15.29 9.48 -5.57
N LYS A 59 15.26 8.20 -5.95
CA LYS A 59 14.83 7.07 -5.10
C LYS A 59 13.50 7.37 -4.39
N HIS A 60 12.61 8.01 -5.13
CA HIS A 60 11.32 8.45 -4.62
C HIS A 60 10.23 7.68 -5.34
N THR A 61 9.48 6.91 -4.57
CA THR A 61 8.34 6.13 -5.04
C THR A 61 7.07 6.74 -4.48
N ILE A 62 6.10 6.95 -5.35
CA ILE A 62 4.73 7.29 -4.97
C ILE A 62 3.81 6.14 -5.35
N ILE A 63 2.77 5.96 -4.57
CA ILE A 63 1.70 5.02 -4.86
C ILE A 63 0.64 5.78 -5.66
N ILE A 64 0.22 5.19 -6.77
CA ILE A 64 -0.88 5.69 -7.59
C ILE A 64 -2.11 4.86 -7.25
N ASP A 65 -3.09 5.52 -6.63
CA ASP A 65 -4.35 4.88 -6.23
C ASP A 65 -5.21 4.54 -7.45
N ASP A 66 -5.88 3.38 -7.38
CA ASP A 66 -6.94 2.98 -8.32
C ASP A 66 -8.12 3.98 -8.21
N PRO A 67 -8.65 4.53 -9.33
CA PRO A 67 -9.84 5.38 -9.35
C PRO A 67 -11.08 4.82 -8.64
N LEU A 68 -11.24 3.50 -8.59
CA LEU A 68 -12.42 2.83 -8.07
C LEU A 68 -12.21 2.19 -6.69
N ASN A 69 -10.96 2.14 -6.20
CA ASN A 69 -10.57 1.47 -4.94
C ASN A 69 -11.02 -0.01 -4.82
N GLU A 70 -11.45 -0.63 -5.91
CA GLU A 70 -12.10 -1.95 -5.94
C GLU A 70 -11.70 -2.80 -7.15
N SER A 71 -10.91 -2.26 -8.08
CA SER A 71 -10.59 -2.92 -9.35
C SER A 71 -9.09 -3.24 -9.45
N THR A 72 -8.78 -4.49 -9.79
CA THR A 72 -7.41 -4.87 -10.11
C THR A 72 -6.96 -4.13 -11.37
N ILE A 73 -5.85 -3.41 -11.29
CA ILE A 73 -5.17 -2.83 -12.46
C ILE A 73 -4.44 -3.97 -13.18
N TYR A 74 -4.73 -4.16 -14.47
CA TYR A 74 -4.11 -5.21 -15.30
C TYR A 74 -3.03 -4.66 -16.24
N GLY A 75 -3.13 -3.39 -16.62
CA GLY A 75 -2.19 -2.76 -17.52
C GLY A 75 -1.92 -1.31 -17.11
N VAL A 76 -0.70 -0.85 -17.37
CA VAL A 76 -0.29 0.54 -17.21
C VAL A 76 0.44 1.00 -18.48
N HIS A 77 -0.04 2.10 -19.04
CA HIS A 77 0.47 2.68 -20.28
C HIS A 77 0.78 4.15 -20.05
N SER A 78 2.05 4.53 -20.16
CA SER A 78 2.47 5.93 -20.13
C SER A 78 2.61 6.46 -21.55
N PHE A 79 2.01 7.60 -21.84
CA PHE A 79 2.03 8.19 -23.19
C PHE A 79 1.96 9.71 -23.09
N GLY A 80 2.48 10.41 -24.10
CA GLY A 80 2.55 11.88 -24.13
C GLY A 80 3.93 12.45 -23.78
N GLU A 81 3.97 13.77 -23.64
CA GLU A 81 5.19 14.53 -23.32
C GLU A 81 5.50 14.56 -21.81
N TYR A 82 4.55 14.13 -20.98
CA TYR A 82 4.65 14.21 -19.52
C TYR A 82 4.36 12.85 -18.89
N ASP A 83 5.10 12.51 -17.84
CA ASP A 83 4.92 11.25 -17.07
C ASP A 83 3.56 11.13 -16.40
N SER A 84 2.84 12.25 -16.26
CA SER A 84 1.57 12.31 -15.56
C SER A 84 0.39 11.75 -16.36
N VAL A 85 0.59 11.52 -17.66
CA VAL A 85 -0.44 11.01 -18.57
C VAL A 85 -0.34 9.49 -18.65
N ILE A 86 -1.23 8.83 -17.90
CA ILE A 86 -1.24 7.38 -17.73
C ILE A 86 -2.62 6.87 -18.07
N ILE A 87 -2.68 5.76 -18.80
CA ILE A 87 -3.87 4.93 -18.92
C ILE A 87 -3.68 3.65 -18.14
N ILE A 88 -4.66 3.36 -17.28
CA ILE A 88 -4.79 2.05 -16.63
C ILE A 88 -5.95 1.30 -17.25
N ASP A 89 -5.77 -0.01 -17.35
CA ASP A 89 -6.82 -0.97 -17.67
C ASP A 89 -7.30 -1.63 -16.38
N MET A 90 -8.61 -1.55 -16.13
CA MET A 90 -9.24 -2.07 -14.93
C MET A 90 -10.28 -3.12 -15.25
N GLN A 91 -10.24 -4.19 -14.45
CA GLN A 91 -11.15 -5.32 -14.58
C GLN A 91 -12.61 -4.86 -14.66
N MET A 92 -13.27 -5.13 -15.78
CA MET A 92 -14.72 -4.88 -15.99
C MET A 92 -15.15 -3.40 -15.98
N SER A 93 -14.20 -2.47 -15.82
CA SER A 93 -14.46 -1.03 -15.66
C SER A 93 -13.94 -0.20 -16.85
N GLY A 94 -13.10 -0.80 -17.71
CA GLY A 94 -12.55 -0.17 -18.90
C GLY A 94 -11.31 0.68 -18.60
N TYR A 95 -11.01 1.62 -19.50
CA TYR A 95 -9.77 2.41 -19.46
C TYR A 95 -9.96 3.74 -18.73
N TYR A 96 -9.00 4.10 -17.88
CA TYR A 96 -9.01 5.36 -17.15
C TYR A 96 -7.72 6.11 -17.39
N LYS A 97 -7.85 7.40 -17.65
CA LYS A 97 -6.76 8.34 -17.89
C LYS A 97 -6.60 9.27 -16.70
N THR A 98 -5.35 9.44 -16.26
CA THR A 98 -4.96 10.53 -15.36
C THR A 98 -3.98 11.45 -16.09
N VAL A 99 -3.90 12.70 -15.66
CA VAL A 99 -2.91 13.69 -16.12
C VAL A 99 -2.10 14.27 -14.96
N ASP A 100 -2.26 13.70 -13.76
CA ASP A 100 -1.71 14.21 -12.50
C ASP A 100 -1.26 13.08 -11.56
N LEU A 101 -0.87 11.93 -12.12
CA LEU A 101 -0.37 10.75 -11.42
C LEU A 101 -1.40 10.18 -10.42
N GLY A 102 -2.66 10.07 -10.88
CA GLY A 102 -3.73 9.39 -10.17
C GLY A 102 -4.47 10.23 -9.13
N LYS A 103 -4.20 11.54 -9.03
CA LYS A 103 -4.98 12.42 -8.16
C LYS A 103 -6.40 12.62 -8.69
N ASN A 104 -6.53 12.68 -10.01
CA ASN A 104 -7.81 12.69 -10.70
C ASN A 104 -7.77 11.70 -11.86
N TRP A 105 -8.88 11.01 -12.04
CA TRP A 105 -9.09 10.03 -13.09
C TRP A 105 -10.29 10.40 -13.95
N THR A 106 -10.18 10.16 -15.25
CA THR A 106 -11.25 10.32 -16.23
C THR A 106 -11.38 9.01 -17.00
N GLN A 107 -12.55 8.40 -16.97
CA GLN A 107 -12.84 7.24 -17.81
C GLN A 107 -12.79 7.64 -19.28
N ILE A 108 -12.11 6.86 -20.12
CA ILE A 108 -12.00 7.10 -21.55
C ILE A 108 -12.76 6.01 -22.33
N GLY A 109 -13.76 6.43 -23.10
CA GLY A 109 -14.63 5.55 -23.90
C GLY A 109 -15.98 5.20 -23.23
N GLU A 110 -17.05 5.07 -24.03
CA GLU A 110 -18.40 4.69 -23.59
C GLU A 110 -18.72 3.21 -23.92
N GLY A 111 -19.37 2.45 -23.01
CA GLY A 111 -19.90 1.10 -23.27
C GLY A 111 -19.51 0.03 -22.24
N ASN A 112 -20.14 -1.15 -22.26
CA ASN A 112 -19.72 -2.30 -21.44
C ASN A 112 -18.41 -2.87 -21.99
N TRP A 113 -17.29 -2.44 -21.41
CA TRP A 113 -15.94 -2.95 -21.72
C TRP A 113 -15.73 -4.26 -20.95
N THR A 114 -16.43 -5.32 -21.36
CA THR A 114 -16.20 -6.66 -20.80
C THR A 114 -14.98 -7.31 -21.45
N ARG A 115 -14.17 -7.94 -20.58
CA ARG A 115 -13.15 -8.98 -20.83
C ARG A 115 -12.34 -8.90 -22.14
N SER A 116 -11.14 -8.35 -22.06
CA SER A 116 -9.98 -9.00 -22.68
C SER A 116 -8.97 -9.30 -21.56
N PHE A 117 -8.34 -10.47 -21.62
CA PHE A 117 -7.26 -10.87 -20.69
C PHE A 117 -5.94 -10.13 -20.99
N ALA A 118 -5.90 -9.35 -22.07
CA ALA A 118 -4.75 -8.57 -22.52
C ALA A 118 -5.18 -7.11 -22.79
N SER A 119 -4.33 -6.15 -22.40
CA SER A 119 -4.62 -4.73 -22.55
C SER A 119 -4.47 -4.30 -24.00
N ALA A 120 -5.54 -4.40 -24.79
CA ALA A 120 -5.57 -4.01 -26.20
C ALA A 120 -5.51 -2.48 -26.35
N PHE A 121 -4.33 -1.90 -26.06
CA PHE A 121 -4.04 -0.47 -26.10
C PHE A 121 -2.72 -0.22 -26.81
N ALA A 122 -2.70 0.73 -27.75
CA ALA A 122 -1.47 1.21 -28.36
C ALA A 122 -1.50 2.74 -28.49
N TYR A 123 -0.31 3.33 -28.57
CA TYR A 123 -0.14 4.74 -28.90
C TYR A 123 0.81 4.86 -30.10
N ASN A 124 0.67 5.94 -30.85
CA ASN A 124 1.63 6.27 -31.90
C ASN A 124 2.91 6.84 -31.23
N PRO A 125 4.08 6.20 -31.44
CA PRO A 125 5.31 6.56 -30.72
C PRO A 125 5.88 7.93 -31.13
N ILE A 126 5.49 8.46 -32.29
CA ILE A 126 5.87 9.79 -32.78
C ILE A 126 4.82 10.83 -32.38
N ASN A 127 3.55 10.59 -32.72
CA ASN A 127 2.43 11.46 -32.34
C ASN A 127 1.67 10.85 -31.16
N LYS A 128 2.15 11.11 -29.95
CA LYS A 128 1.60 10.55 -28.71
C LYS A 128 0.16 11.00 -28.38
N GLN A 129 -0.45 11.90 -29.16
CA GLN A 129 -1.88 12.22 -29.07
C GLN A 129 -2.75 11.17 -29.77
N THR A 130 -2.18 10.40 -30.70
CA THR A 130 -2.89 9.32 -31.39
C THR A 130 -2.78 8.04 -30.58
N ILE A 131 -3.93 7.54 -30.13
CA ILE A 131 -4.04 6.30 -29.35
C ILE A 131 -5.12 5.39 -29.92
N PHE A 132 -4.98 4.09 -29.67
CA PHE A 132 -5.82 3.02 -30.18
C PHE A 132 -6.28 2.12 -29.03
N THR A 133 -7.50 1.62 -29.13
CA THR A 133 -8.02 0.62 -28.19
C THR A 133 -9.12 -0.24 -28.84
N ALA A 134 -9.55 -1.31 -28.18
CA ALA A 134 -10.63 -2.19 -28.63
C ALA A 134 -11.95 -1.91 -27.88
N GLN A 135 -13.06 -1.69 -28.59
CA GLN A 135 -14.42 -1.61 -28.04
C GLN A 135 -15.25 -2.86 -28.37
N ASN A 136 -16.01 -3.33 -27.38
CA ASN A 136 -16.80 -4.57 -27.48
C ASN A 136 -15.95 -5.76 -27.96
N GLU A 137 -14.69 -5.81 -27.50
CA GLU A 137 -13.64 -6.78 -27.85
C GLU A 137 -13.19 -6.78 -29.32
N THR A 138 -14.02 -6.35 -30.28
CA THR A 138 -13.83 -6.62 -31.72
C THR A 138 -13.62 -5.36 -32.57
N GLN A 139 -13.94 -4.17 -32.04
CA GLN A 139 -13.87 -2.92 -32.79
C GLN A 139 -12.60 -2.13 -32.44
N LEU A 140 -11.71 -1.95 -33.42
CA LEU A 140 -10.59 -1.04 -33.27
C LEU A 140 -11.07 0.41 -33.27
N LYS A 141 -10.81 1.11 -32.18
CA LYS A 141 -11.06 2.54 -31.98
C LYS A 141 -9.75 3.31 -32.07
N ARG A 142 -9.85 4.54 -32.58
CA ARG A 142 -8.75 5.50 -32.63
C ARG A 142 -9.19 6.84 -32.08
N SER A 143 -8.33 7.45 -31.29
CA SER A 143 -8.38 8.85 -30.88
C SER A 143 -7.15 9.57 -31.45
N ASP A 144 -7.28 10.86 -31.77
CA ASP A 144 -6.15 11.73 -32.17
C ASP A 144 -5.96 12.89 -31.18
N ASN A 145 -6.58 12.80 -30.00
CA ASN A 145 -6.59 13.82 -28.96
C ASN A 145 -6.50 13.18 -27.58
N ALA A 146 -5.60 12.20 -27.43
CA ALA A 146 -5.29 11.54 -26.16
C ALA A 146 -6.52 11.00 -25.41
N GLY A 147 -7.50 10.48 -26.14
CA GLY A 147 -8.68 9.80 -25.60
C GLY A 147 -9.91 10.69 -25.35
N ASP A 148 -9.85 11.99 -25.69
CA ASP A 148 -10.98 12.90 -25.49
C ASP A 148 -12.14 12.62 -26.46
N SER A 149 -11.84 12.14 -27.67
CA SER A 149 -12.86 11.62 -28.61
C SER A 149 -12.34 10.45 -29.45
N TRP A 150 -13.28 9.61 -29.90
CA TRP A 150 -12.99 8.32 -30.54
C TRP A 150 -13.77 8.12 -31.85
N ARG A 151 -13.14 7.44 -32.81
CA ARG A 151 -13.80 6.92 -34.01
C ARG A 151 -13.48 5.44 -34.22
N THR A 152 -14.40 4.70 -34.84
CA THR A 152 -14.16 3.33 -35.28
C THR A 152 -13.27 3.33 -36.52
N VAL A 153 -12.18 2.56 -36.48
CA VAL A 153 -11.33 2.29 -37.64
C VAL A 153 -11.87 1.09 -38.41
N LYS A 154 -12.06 -0.04 -37.72
CA LYS A 154 -12.51 -1.31 -38.32
C LYS A 154 -13.13 -2.21 -37.24
N ASN A 155 -14.05 -3.08 -37.65
CA ASN A 155 -14.50 -4.22 -36.85
C ASN A 155 -13.87 -5.49 -37.43
N PHE A 156 -13.12 -6.23 -36.61
CA PHE A 156 -12.42 -7.45 -37.03
C PHE A 156 -13.26 -8.71 -36.86
N GLY A 157 -14.38 -8.64 -36.14
CA GLY A 157 -15.29 -9.78 -35.93
C GLY A 157 -14.76 -10.89 -35.02
N SER A 158 -13.54 -10.75 -34.49
CA SER A 158 -12.87 -11.64 -33.54
C SER A 158 -12.23 -10.78 -32.44
N PRO A 159 -12.19 -11.23 -31.17
CA PRO A 159 -11.63 -10.45 -30.06
C PRO A 159 -10.19 -10.04 -30.34
N ILE A 160 -9.91 -8.75 -30.18
CA ILE A 160 -8.60 -8.14 -30.27
C ILE A 160 -7.88 -8.39 -28.95
N GLN A 161 -6.79 -9.14 -29.00
CA GLN A 161 -6.00 -9.52 -27.82
C GLN A 161 -4.98 -8.42 -27.50
N ASP A 162 -4.18 -8.02 -28.48
CA ASP A 162 -3.15 -7.01 -28.30
C ASP A 162 -2.87 -6.26 -29.61
N MET A 163 -2.25 -5.08 -29.54
CA MET A 163 -1.88 -4.28 -30.69
C MET A 163 -0.68 -3.38 -30.42
N GLU A 164 0.12 -3.08 -31.44
CA GLU A 164 1.27 -2.19 -31.32
C GLU A 164 1.55 -1.45 -32.64
N VAL A 165 1.94 -0.17 -32.53
CA VAL A 165 2.36 0.67 -33.65
C VAL A 165 3.88 0.63 -33.74
N ALA A 166 4.41 0.37 -34.94
CA ALA A 166 5.85 0.22 -35.10
C ALA A 166 6.59 1.53 -34.77
N PRO A 167 7.68 1.48 -33.98
CA PRO A 167 8.42 2.69 -33.57
C PRO A 167 9.25 3.31 -34.70
N GLY A 168 9.69 2.52 -35.68
CA GLY A 168 10.47 3.00 -36.83
C GLY A 168 9.62 3.55 -37.99
N ASP A 169 8.37 3.10 -38.12
CA ASP A 169 7.44 3.55 -39.15
C ASP A 169 5.99 3.45 -38.65
N THR A 170 5.41 4.59 -38.31
CA THR A 170 4.05 4.65 -37.73
C THR A 170 2.93 4.36 -38.73
N ALA A 171 3.25 4.13 -40.01
CA ALA A 171 2.32 3.55 -40.97
C ALA A 171 2.10 2.06 -40.71
N ILE A 172 3.07 1.39 -40.05
CA ILE A 172 3.01 -0.02 -39.75
C ILE A 172 2.41 -0.24 -38.36
N MET A 173 1.39 -1.09 -38.28
CA MET A 173 0.80 -1.52 -37.01
C MET A 173 0.42 -2.99 -37.11
N TYR A 174 0.67 -3.72 -36.03
CA TYR A 174 0.31 -5.12 -35.86
C TYR A 174 -0.83 -5.23 -34.84
N LEU A 175 -1.75 -6.15 -35.08
CA LEU A 175 -2.90 -6.40 -34.24
C LEU A 175 -3.18 -7.90 -34.20
N PHE A 176 -3.19 -8.47 -33.01
CA PHE A 176 -3.56 -9.88 -32.80
C PHE A 176 -5.04 -10.00 -32.46
N THR A 177 -5.72 -10.93 -33.12
CA THR A 177 -7.01 -11.46 -32.68
C THR A 177 -6.85 -12.91 -32.24
N GLU A 178 -7.92 -13.55 -31.74
CA GLU A 178 -7.89 -14.99 -31.40
C GLU A 178 -7.46 -15.86 -32.60
N ASP A 179 -7.83 -15.44 -33.81
CA ASP A 179 -7.68 -16.25 -35.02
C ASP A 179 -6.52 -15.81 -35.95
N TYR A 180 -6.14 -14.52 -35.95
CA TYR A 180 -5.25 -13.95 -36.97
C TYR A 180 -4.30 -12.88 -36.41
N LEU A 181 -3.13 -12.79 -37.04
CA LEU A 181 -2.30 -11.59 -37.00
C LEU A 181 -2.68 -10.66 -38.15
N TYR A 182 -3.14 -9.46 -37.84
CA TYR A 182 -3.42 -8.39 -38.79
C TYR A 182 -2.28 -7.39 -38.87
N ILE A 183 -1.99 -6.93 -40.08
CA ILE A 183 -0.91 -5.99 -40.38
C ILE A 183 -1.47 -4.88 -41.27
N THR A 184 -1.24 -3.63 -40.89
CA THR A 184 -1.40 -2.47 -41.76
C THR A 184 -0.03 -1.88 -42.06
N GLU A 185 0.14 -1.34 -43.26
CA GLU A 185 1.35 -0.62 -43.71
C GLU A 185 1.00 0.81 -44.17
N ASP A 186 -0.24 1.24 -43.91
CA ASP A 186 -0.81 2.52 -44.34
C ASP A 186 -1.61 3.22 -43.23
N ALA A 187 -1.17 3.06 -41.98
CA ALA A 187 -1.73 3.67 -40.78
C ALA A 187 -3.21 3.30 -40.53
N GLY A 188 -3.58 2.07 -40.89
CA GLY A 188 -4.88 1.47 -40.64
C GLY A 188 -5.93 1.69 -41.74
N LEU A 189 -5.53 2.20 -42.91
CA LEU A 189 -6.44 2.39 -44.06
C LEU A 189 -6.78 1.05 -44.71
N SER A 190 -5.82 0.13 -44.79
CA SER A 190 -5.99 -1.25 -45.24
C SER A 190 -5.26 -2.23 -44.32
N TRP A 191 -5.68 -3.49 -44.37
CA TRP A 191 -5.20 -4.54 -43.46
C TRP A 191 -5.05 -5.85 -44.21
N ASN A 192 -3.86 -6.43 -44.10
CA ASN A 192 -3.56 -7.80 -44.48
C ASN A 192 -3.69 -8.71 -43.24
N SER A 193 -3.96 -9.99 -43.44
CA SER A 193 -4.00 -10.98 -42.36
C SER A 193 -3.13 -12.18 -42.68
N VAL A 194 -2.54 -12.76 -41.65
CA VAL A 194 -1.81 -14.02 -41.68
C VAL A 194 -2.58 -15.00 -40.81
N ASP A 195 -2.94 -16.17 -41.37
CA ASP A 195 -3.55 -17.26 -40.61
C ASP A 195 -2.51 -17.83 -39.66
N THR A 196 -2.84 -17.74 -38.39
CA THR A 196 -2.01 -18.09 -37.26
C THR A 196 -2.73 -19.13 -36.41
N SER A 197 -3.49 -20.04 -37.03
CA SER A 197 -4.23 -21.08 -36.31
C SER A 197 -3.34 -21.76 -35.26
N HIS A 198 -3.70 -21.53 -33.97
CA HIS A 198 -3.04 -21.88 -32.71
C HIS A 198 -2.04 -20.88 -32.08
N PHE A 199 -2.04 -19.58 -32.43
CA PHE A 199 -1.24 -18.60 -31.71
C PHE A 199 -1.94 -18.19 -30.42
N TYR A 200 -1.46 -18.70 -29.28
CA TYR A 200 -1.85 -18.19 -27.97
C TYR A 200 -0.83 -17.15 -27.52
N LEU A 201 -1.25 -15.89 -27.44
CA LEU A 201 -0.50 -14.87 -26.70
C LEU A 201 -0.68 -15.14 -25.20
N SER A 202 0.44 -15.29 -24.49
CA SER A 202 0.43 -15.44 -23.03
C SER A 202 0.80 -14.16 -22.29
N ASP A 203 1.29 -13.14 -23.01
CA ASP A 203 1.75 -11.83 -22.51
C ASP A 203 1.64 -10.80 -23.67
N ASP A 204 2.38 -9.68 -23.62
CA ASP A 204 2.47 -8.68 -24.70
C ASP A 204 3.30 -9.19 -25.93
N PHE A 205 3.24 -8.49 -27.07
CA PHE A 205 4.22 -8.63 -28.17
C PHE A 205 5.01 -7.33 -28.38
N VAL A 206 6.18 -7.43 -29.03
CA VAL A 206 7.05 -6.27 -29.33
C VAL A 206 7.46 -6.27 -30.79
N ILE A 207 7.23 -5.16 -31.49
CA ILE A 207 7.74 -4.93 -32.84
C ILE A 207 9.24 -4.60 -32.79
N ASN A 208 10.02 -5.22 -33.68
CA ASN A 208 11.45 -4.97 -33.75
C ASN A 208 11.74 -3.50 -34.12
N PRO A 209 12.47 -2.74 -33.27
CA PRO A 209 12.67 -1.31 -33.48
C PRO A 209 13.57 -0.97 -34.68
N PHE A 210 14.40 -1.90 -35.13
CA PHE A 210 15.28 -1.74 -36.29
C PHE A 210 14.73 -2.38 -37.57
N ASN A 211 13.64 -3.14 -37.48
CA ASN A 211 13.00 -3.78 -38.61
C ASN A 211 11.51 -3.99 -38.34
N SER A 212 10.68 -3.03 -38.75
CA SER A 212 9.22 -3.11 -38.56
C SER A 212 8.54 -4.27 -39.28
N GLY A 213 9.24 -5.04 -40.11
CA GLY A 213 8.75 -6.31 -40.69
C GLY A 213 8.96 -7.54 -39.81
N SER A 214 9.44 -7.36 -38.58
CA SER A 214 9.72 -8.43 -37.61
C SER A 214 9.15 -8.09 -36.23
N LEU A 215 8.67 -9.10 -35.51
CA LEU A 215 8.16 -8.95 -34.14
C LEU A 215 8.55 -10.15 -33.27
N TYR A 216 8.43 -9.97 -31.96
CA TYR A 216 8.76 -10.92 -30.91
C TYR A 216 7.55 -11.07 -29.96
N TRP A 217 7.30 -12.27 -29.44
CA TRP A 217 6.23 -12.49 -28.45
C TRP A 217 6.44 -13.76 -27.64
N ALA A 218 5.79 -13.83 -26.48
CA ALA A 218 5.64 -15.06 -25.72
C ALA A 218 4.29 -15.74 -26.04
N GLY A 219 4.34 -17.02 -26.39
CA GLY A 219 3.15 -17.81 -26.69
C GLY A 219 3.39 -19.31 -26.71
N ASP A 220 2.40 -20.09 -26.30
CA ASP A 220 2.51 -21.55 -26.09
C ASP A 220 3.68 -21.95 -25.17
N GLY A 221 3.96 -21.12 -24.16
CA GLY A 221 5.09 -21.32 -23.23
C GLY A 221 6.47 -21.13 -23.88
N CYS A 222 6.55 -20.51 -25.05
CA CYS A 222 7.81 -20.27 -25.77
C CYS A 222 8.02 -18.79 -26.08
N PHE A 223 9.27 -18.37 -26.22
CA PHE A 223 9.63 -17.06 -26.78
C PHE A 223 9.85 -17.23 -28.29
N LYS A 224 9.08 -16.52 -29.10
CA LYS A 224 9.05 -16.68 -30.56
C LYS A 224 9.40 -15.37 -31.28
N LYS A 225 9.88 -15.52 -32.51
CA LYS A 225 10.16 -14.43 -33.44
C LYS A 225 9.49 -14.69 -34.77
N TYR A 226 8.97 -13.62 -35.35
CA TYR A 226 8.44 -13.59 -36.69
C TYR A 226 9.31 -12.69 -37.56
N THR A 227 9.68 -13.17 -38.75
CA THR A 227 10.46 -12.40 -39.74
C THR A 227 9.84 -12.44 -41.13
N ASP A 228 9.83 -11.27 -41.76
CA ASP A 228 9.72 -11.02 -43.19
C ASP A 228 8.43 -11.52 -43.87
N SER A 229 7.40 -10.65 -43.87
CA SER A 229 6.22 -10.77 -44.75
C SER A 229 5.40 -12.08 -44.64
N GLY A 230 5.23 -12.66 -43.45
CA GLY A 230 4.19 -13.70 -43.25
C GLY A 230 4.62 -15.14 -43.19
N LYS A 231 5.92 -15.47 -43.24
CA LYS A 231 6.32 -16.83 -43.66
C LYS A 231 7.23 -17.62 -42.72
N THR A 232 7.91 -16.99 -41.76
CA THR A 232 8.84 -17.71 -40.88
C THR A 232 8.53 -17.45 -39.41
N LEU A 233 8.39 -18.55 -38.68
CA LEU A 233 8.09 -18.61 -37.25
C LEU A 233 9.25 -19.34 -36.57
N ASP A 234 10.11 -18.58 -35.89
CA ASP A 234 11.25 -19.14 -35.17
C ASP A 234 10.92 -19.21 -33.68
N THR A 235 11.16 -20.38 -33.07
CA THR A 235 11.15 -20.50 -31.61
C THR A 235 12.55 -20.19 -31.09
N LEU A 236 12.69 -19.10 -30.33
CA LEU A 236 13.96 -18.65 -29.79
C LEU A 236 14.27 -19.31 -28.43
N PHE A 237 13.25 -19.58 -27.63
CA PHE A 237 13.38 -20.20 -26.32
C PHE A 237 12.14 -21.05 -26.00
N SER A 238 12.34 -22.18 -25.33
CA SER A 238 11.27 -23.07 -24.84
C SER A 238 11.48 -23.34 -23.36
N GLY A 239 10.43 -23.20 -22.54
CA GLY A 239 10.53 -23.46 -21.11
C GLY A 239 9.47 -22.77 -20.26
N GLU A 240 8.22 -22.69 -20.72
CA GLU A 240 7.13 -21.99 -20.03
C GLU A 240 7.48 -20.52 -19.76
N VAL A 241 7.68 -19.77 -20.85
CA VAL A 241 8.00 -18.34 -20.80
C VAL A 241 6.85 -17.56 -20.18
N SER A 242 7.14 -16.87 -19.07
CA SER A 242 6.19 -16.04 -18.32
C SER A 242 6.33 -14.55 -18.62
N CYS A 243 7.50 -14.11 -19.11
CA CYS A 243 7.74 -12.76 -19.61
C CYS A 243 8.96 -12.73 -20.53
N PHE A 244 9.11 -11.68 -21.34
CA PHE A 244 10.31 -11.46 -22.14
C PHE A 244 10.60 -9.97 -22.29
N ALA A 245 11.83 -9.66 -22.71
CA ALA A 245 12.19 -8.33 -23.18
C ALA A 245 13.16 -8.41 -24.35
N VAL A 246 13.03 -7.44 -25.26
CA VAL A 246 13.95 -7.19 -26.35
C VAL A 246 14.68 -5.89 -26.01
N ASP A 247 16.01 -5.89 -26.05
CA ASP A 247 16.74 -4.64 -25.86
C ASP A 247 16.44 -3.67 -27.02
N PRO A 248 15.88 -2.48 -26.73
CA PRO A 248 15.45 -1.55 -27.76
C PRO A 248 16.61 -0.95 -28.56
N ASN A 249 17.84 -1.03 -28.05
CA ASN A 249 19.04 -0.51 -28.72
C ASN A 249 19.89 -1.61 -29.38
N ASP A 250 19.65 -2.89 -29.05
CA ASP A 250 20.38 -4.03 -29.60
C ASP A 250 19.52 -5.31 -29.61
N THR A 251 18.84 -5.57 -30.71
CA THR A 251 17.95 -6.75 -30.83
C THR A 251 18.66 -8.12 -30.81
N LEU A 252 19.99 -8.17 -30.69
CA LEU A 252 20.71 -9.40 -30.37
C LEU A 252 20.62 -9.74 -28.87
N LYS A 253 20.42 -8.73 -28.02
CA LYS A 253 20.20 -8.91 -26.59
C LYS A 253 18.72 -9.14 -26.30
N LEU A 254 18.42 -10.33 -25.81
CA LEU A 254 17.07 -10.78 -25.50
C LEU A 254 17.03 -11.34 -24.09
N TYR A 255 15.89 -11.19 -23.42
CA TYR A 255 15.67 -11.70 -22.07
C TYR A 255 14.37 -12.49 -22.01
N ALA A 256 14.35 -13.59 -21.25
CA ALA A 256 13.18 -14.43 -21.06
C ALA A 256 13.10 -14.89 -19.60
N GLY A 257 11.97 -14.61 -18.93
CA GLY A 257 11.59 -15.25 -17.68
C GLY A 257 10.84 -16.55 -17.99
N ALA A 258 11.20 -17.64 -17.33
CA ALA A 258 10.70 -18.97 -17.66
C ALA A 258 10.56 -19.87 -16.43
N GLY A 259 9.58 -20.78 -16.43
CA GLY A 259 9.36 -21.83 -15.43
C GLY A 259 7.95 -21.88 -14.82
N ASP A 260 7.53 -23.05 -14.35
CA ASP A 260 6.18 -23.31 -13.77
C ASP A 260 5.97 -22.58 -12.44
N ALA A 261 4.82 -21.91 -12.33
CA ALA A 261 4.36 -21.18 -11.15
C ALA A 261 3.96 -22.07 -9.97
N VAL A 262 3.68 -23.35 -10.20
CA VAL A 262 2.97 -24.16 -9.21
C VAL A 262 3.89 -25.20 -8.55
N TRP A 263 4.85 -25.83 -9.26
CA TRP A 263 5.70 -26.88 -8.66
C TRP A 263 7.13 -27.07 -9.25
N ALA A 264 7.61 -26.25 -10.18
CA ALA A 264 8.88 -26.58 -10.87
C ALA A 264 10.16 -26.09 -10.16
N LEU A 265 11.08 -27.04 -10.03
CA LEU A 265 12.49 -26.87 -9.66
C LEU A 265 13.35 -26.39 -10.85
N ASP A 266 12.85 -25.55 -11.77
CA ASP A 266 13.64 -25.16 -12.97
C ASP A 266 13.39 -23.71 -13.48
N GLY A 267 12.76 -22.85 -12.69
CA GLY A 267 12.49 -21.45 -13.06
C GLY A 267 13.71 -20.51 -13.03
N GLY A 268 13.64 -19.40 -13.78
CA GLY A 268 14.59 -18.29 -13.68
C GLY A 268 14.50 -17.25 -14.79
N LEU A 269 15.52 -16.38 -14.85
CA LEU A 269 15.69 -15.36 -15.89
C LEU A 269 16.85 -15.76 -16.80
N TYR A 270 16.66 -15.66 -18.11
CA TYR A 270 17.62 -16.05 -19.12
C TYR A 270 17.96 -14.88 -20.03
N LYS A 271 19.21 -14.81 -20.51
CA LYS A 271 19.71 -13.79 -21.43
C LYS A 271 20.33 -14.44 -22.67
N SER A 272 20.05 -13.86 -23.82
CA SER A 272 20.78 -14.11 -25.07
C SER A 272 21.53 -12.85 -25.49
N ILE A 273 22.67 -13.03 -26.16
CA ILE A 273 23.45 -11.93 -26.76
C ILE A 273 23.65 -12.12 -28.28
N ASN A 274 22.95 -13.10 -28.86
CA ASN A 274 23.07 -13.48 -30.27
C ASN A 274 21.69 -13.72 -30.92
N GLY A 275 20.68 -12.97 -30.48
CA GLY A 275 19.35 -12.98 -31.08
C GLY A 275 18.58 -14.28 -30.84
N GLY A 276 18.83 -14.95 -29.72
CA GLY A 276 18.12 -16.16 -29.31
C GLY A 276 18.75 -17.47 -29.79
N GLN A 277 19.95 -17.44 -30.40
CA GLN A 277 20.65 -18.67 -30.82
C GLN A 277 21.18 -19.48 -29.63
N SER A 278 21.57 -18.80 -28.55
CA SER A 278 21.94 -19.43 -27.28
C SER A 278 21.53 -18.55 -26.10
N TRP A 279 21.29 -19.19 -24.95
CA TRP A 279 20.79 -18.55 -23.74
C TRP A 279 21.65 -18.93 -22.52
N GLN A 280 21.84 -17.97 -21.63
CA GLN A 280 22.50 -18.14 -20.34
C GLN A 280 21.50 -17.82 -19.23
N LYS A 281 21.38 -18.70 -18.23
CA LYS A 281 20.61 -18.42 -17.01
C LYS A 281 21.35 -17.34 -16.20
N LEU A 282 20.67 -16.24 -15.91
CA LEU A 282 21.17 -15.18 -15.05
C LEU A 282 21.04 -15.60 -13.58
N GLN A 283 21.99 -15.16 -12.75
CA GLN A 283 21.97 -15.41 -11.32
C GLN A 283 21.44 -14.17 -10.60
N ILE A 284 20.22 -14.26 -10.08
CA ILE A 284 19.69 -13.27 -9.14
C ILE A 284 19.92 -13.85 -7.74
N ASN A 285 20.65 -13.13 -6.89
CA ASN A 285 20.99 -13.56 -5.53
C ASN A 285 19.75 -13.54 -4.60
N VAL A 286 18.77 -14.39 -4.90
CA VAL A 286 17.56 -14.60 -4.10
C VAL A 286 17.72 -15.87 -3.25
N PRO A 287 16.96 -16.01 -2.16
CA PRO A 287 16.94 -17.23 -1.38
C PRO A 287 16.49 -18.42 -2.23
N GLY A 288 17.45 -19.26 -2.60
CA GLY A 288 17.23 -20.50 -3.32
C GLY A 288 17.52 -20.46 -4.83
N ASP A 289 17.65 -21.63 -5.45
CA ASP A 289 18.04 -21.88 -6.84
C ASP A 289 16.93 -21.61 -7.90
N TYR A 290 15.68 -21.38 -7.45
CA TYR A 290 14.50 -21.30 -8.31
C TYR A 290 13.59 -20.13 -7.93
N TYR A 291 13.24 -19.33 -8.93
CA TYR A 291 12.32 -18.21 -8.82
C TYR A 291 11.61 -18.01 -10.15
N GLN A 292 10.44 -17.38 -10.12
CA GLN A 292 9.70 -17.01 -11.33
C GLN A 292 9.83 -15.51 -11.57
N CYS A 293 10.14 -15.15 -12.81
CA CYS A 293 10.19 -13.75 -13.26
C CYS A 293 8.91 -13.45 -14.04
N TYR A 294 8.07 -12.57 -13.53
CA TYR A 294 6.80 -12.18 -14.17
C TYR A 294 6.93 -10.94 -15.04
N SER A 295 8.01 -10.15 -14.88
CA SER A 295 8.25 -9.00 -15.73
C SER A 295 9.73 -8.70 -15.82
N ILE A 296 10.19 -8.31 -17.00
CA ILE A 296 11.55 -7.84 -17.25
C ILE A 296 11.46 -6.61 -18.15
N ALA A 297 12.18 -5.53 -17.79
CA ALA A 297 12.22 -4.30 -18.55
C ALA A 297 13.67 -3.85 -18.76
N VAL A 298 14.00 -3.44 -19.99
CA VAL A 298 15.30 -2.87 -20.37
C VAL A 298 15.14 -1.35 -20.44
N ASN A 299 16.04 -0.58 -19.82
CA ASN A 299 16.00 0.87 -19.94
C ASN A 299 16.24 1.29 -21.40
N PRO A 300 15.28 2.00 -22.04
CA PRO A 300 15.42 2.36 -23.45
C PRO A 300 16.56 3.33 -23.73
N SER A 301 17.08 4.04 -22.72
CA SER A 301 18.25 4.92 -22.86
C SER A 301 19.56 4.28 -22.39
N ASN A 302 19.51 3.09 -21.79
CA ASN A 302 20.68 2.40 -21.26
C ASN A 302 20.48 0.87 -21.23
N SER A 303 20.99 0.17 -22.24
CA SER A 303 20.90 -1.29 -22.38
C SER A 303 21.46 -2.11 -21.21
N ASP A 304 22.33 -1.52 -20.37
CA ASP A 304 22.91 -2.21 -19.21
C ASP A 304 22.02 -2.10 -17.96
N GLU A 305 21.01 -1.22 -17.99
CA GLU A 305 20.10 -1.03 -16.87
C GLU A 305 18.79 -1.82 -17.06
N LEU A 306 18.57 -2.80 -16.19
CA LEU A 306 17.46 -3.75 -16.27
C LEU A 306 16.67 -3.81 -14.97
N TYR A 307 15.38 -4.10 -15.06
CA TYR A 307 14.50 -4.30 -13.92
C TYR A 307 13.67 -5.57 -14.06
N ALA A 308 13.73 -6.45 -13.06
CA ALA A 308 13.03 -7.73 -13.05
C ALA A 308 12.05 -7.82 -11.87
N GLY A 309 10.79 -8.15 -12.16
CA GLY A 309 9.75 -8.45 -11.18
C GLY A 309 9.77 -9.93 -10.84
N ILE A 310 10.19 -10.26 -9.62
CA ILE A 310 10.34 -11.63 -9.16
C ILE A 310 9.19 -11.99 -8.22
N ASN A 311 8.55 -13.14 -8.48
CA ASN A 311 7.36 -13.59 -7.75
C ASN A 311 7.57 -13.54 -6.23
N ASN A 312 6.72 -12.79 -5.52
CA ASN A 312 6.75 -12.52 -4.07
C ASN A 312 8.01 -11.83 -3.52
N LEU A 313 9.05 -11.60 -4.33
CA LEU A 313 10.33 -11.03 -3.89
C LEU A 313 10.49 -9.55 -4.30
N GLY A 314 9.56 -8.99 -5.07
CA GLY A 314 9.56 -7.60 -5.49
C GLY A 314 10.40 -7.32 -6.74
N VAL A 315 10.92 -6.11 -6.86
CA VAL A 315 11.69 -5.64 -8.03
C VAL A 315 13.19 -5.69 -7.77
N PHE A 316 13.93 -6.32 -8.69
CA PHE A 316 15.39 -6.34 -8.74
C PHE A 316 15.88 -5.46 -9.89
N LYS A 317 17.01 -4.80 -9.66
CA LYS A 317 17.71 -3.97 -10.65
C LYS A 317 19.07 -4.57 -10.98
N SER A 318 19.44 -4.54 -12.25
CA SER A 318 20.82 -4.69 -12.72
C SER A 318 21.29 -3.39 -13.38
N ALA A 319 22.58 -3.08 -13.25
CA ALA A 319 23.22 -1.93 -13.88
C ALA A 319 24.35 -2.33 -14.85
N ASP A 320 24.53 -3.62 -15.09
CA ASP A 320 25.60 -4.23 -15.88
C ASP A 320 25.08 -5.24 -16.93
N GLY A 321 23.81 -5.08 -17.33
CA GLY A 321 23.18 -5.91 -18.35
C GLY A 321 22.77 -7.29 -17.85
N GLY A 322 22.56 -7.46 -16.54
CA GLY A 322 22.04 -8.67 -15.92
C GLY A 322 23.10 -9.58 -15.31
N GLU A 323 24.35 -9.13 -15.20
CA GLU A 323 25.43 -9.91 -14.58
C GLU A 323 25.31 -9.88 -13.05
N THR A 324 24.94 -8.73 -12.48
CA THR A 324 24.63 -8.59 -11.05
C THR A 324 23.28 -7.93 -10.83
N TRP A 325 22.61 -8.33 -9.74
CA TRP A 325 21.26 -7.87 -9.37
C TRP A 325 21.20 -7.45 -7.91
N SER A 326 20.49 -6.34 -7.66
CA SER A 326 20.20 -5.83 -6.33
C SER A 326 18.72 -5.57 -6.15
N MET A 327 18.18 -5.87 -4.98
CA MET A 327 16.80 -5.55 -4.62
C MET A 327 16.56 -4.03 -4.63
N THR A 328 15.35 -3.62 -5.00
CA THR A 328 14.91 -2.22 -4.99
C THR A 328 13.72 -2.02 -4.05
N THR A 329 13.39 -0.76 -3.78
CA THR A 329 12.20 -0.35 -3.01
C THR A 329 11.08 0.14 -3.93
N MET A 330 11.00 -0.35 -5.17
CA MET A 330 10.03 0.16 -6.17
C MET A 330 8.65 -0.48 -6.07
N ALA A 331 8.57 -1.62 -5.39
CA ALA A 331 7.35 -2.38 -5.17
C ALA A 331 7.34 -2.93 -3.75
N HIS A 332 6.16 -3.05 -3.16
CA HIS A 332 6.01 -3.44 -1.77
C HIS A 332 4.87 -4.42 -1.59
N THR A 333 5.01 -5.27 -0.57
CA THR A 333 3.95 -6.19 -0.14
C THR A 333 3.09 -5.57 0.97
N SER A 334 1.79 -5.84 0.92
CA SER A 334 0.83 -5.52 1.99
C SER A 334 0.94 -6.46 3.19
N ALA A 335 1.54 -7.64 2.99
CA ALA A 335 1.48 -8.74 3.94
C ALA A 335 2.74 -8.80 4.81
N VAL A 336 2.95 -7.78 5.63
CA VAL A 336 3.97 -7.75 6.68
C VAL A 336 3.39 -8.30 7.98
N TYR A 337 3.95 -9.41 8.47
CA TYR A 337 3.47 -10.11 9.67
C TYR A 337 4.25 -9.75 10.93
N GLY A 338 5.51 -9.36 10.80
CA GLY A 338 6.39 -9.04 11.92
C GLY A 338 7.36 -7.93 11.59
N MET A 339 7.69 -7.13 12.62
CA MET A 339 8.74 -6.11 12.58
C MET A 339 9.53 -6.17 13.89
N GLU A 340 10.82 -6.42 13.79
CA GLU A 340 11.72 -6.48 14.95
C GLU A 340 12.87 -5.49 14.81
N PHE A 341 13.02 -4.64 15.83
CA PHE A 341 14.07 -3.64 15.92
C PHE A 341 15.20 -4.17 16.79
N PHE A 342 16.41 -3.72 16.47
CA PHE A 342 17.60 -4.14 17.18
C PHE A 342 17.99 -3.06 18.17
N LYS A 343 17.98 -3.40 19.46
CA LYS A 343 18.44 -2.50 20.50
C LYS A 343 19.89 -2.08 20.25
N ASP A 344 20.19 -0.80 20.44
CA ASP A 344 21.50 -0.17 20.23
C ASP A 344 22.06 -0.27 18.79
N ARG A 345 21.21 -0.60 17.80
CA ARG A 345 21.54 -0.66 16.36
C ARG A 345 20.57 0.21 15.55
N PRO A 346 20.69 1.54 15.62
CA PRO A 346 19.76 2.44 14.94
C PRO A 346 19.80 2.22 13.42
N GLY A 347 18.62 2.19 12.81
CA GLY A 347 18.46 1.91 11.37
C GLY A 347 18.39 0.42 11.03
N LYS A 348 18.75 -0.48 11.97
CA LYS A 348 18.60 -1.93 11.80
C LYS A 348 17.19 -2.40 12.15
N LEU A 349 16.52 -2.98 11.16
CA LEU A 349 15.16 -3.52 11.26
C LEU A 349 15.09 -4.82 10.47
N MET A 350 14.39 -5.79 11.03
CA MET A 350 14.04 -7.01 10.32
C MET A 350 12.52 -7.14 10.22
N THR A 351 12.05 -7.62 9.08
CA THR A 351 10.63 -7.84 8.84
C THR A 351 10.39 -9.23 8.29
N SER A 352 9.22 -9.78 8.59
CA SER A 352 8.70 -10.97 7.93
C SER A 352 7.50 -10.61 7.06
N ALA A 353 7.57 -10.93 5.79
CA ALA A 353 6.48 -10.81 4.83
C ALA A 353 5.96 -12.17 4.33
N GLN A 354 4.84 -12.18 3.60
CA GLN A 354 4.10 -13.38 3.21
C GLN A 354 4.94 -14.49 2.59
N PHE A 355 4.71 -15.71 3.12
CA PHE A 355 5.42 -16.96 2.83
C PHE A 355 6.89 -16.87 3.24
N GLY A 356 7.51 -17.96 3.73
CA GLY A 356 8.88 -17.96 4.28
C GLY A 356 10.01 -17.55 3.31
N TRP A 357 9.66 -16.94 2.18
CA TRP A 357 10.49 -16.22 1.24
C TRP A 357 10.73 -14.75 1.65
N GLY A 358 9.91 -14.17 2.54
CA GLY A 358 9.86 -12.72 2.80
C GLY A 358 10.56 -12.18 4.06
N THR A 359 11.52 -12.90 4.66
CA THR A 359 12.31 -12.28 5.76
C THR A 359 13.35 -11.35 5.17
N LEU A 360 13.29 -10.07 5.54
CA LEU A 360 14.16 -9.02 5.01
C LEU A 360 14.82 -8.24 6.14
N LEU A 361 16.04 -7.81 5.87
CA LEU A 361 16.86 -7.04 6.78
C LEU A 361 17.30 -5.73 6.12
N THR A 362 17.24 -4.64 6.89
CA THR A 362 17.80 -3.33 6.56
C THR A 362 18.68 -2.85 7.71
N ASP A 363 19.72 -2.05 7.41
CA ASP A 363 20.54 -1.33 8.40
C ASP A 363 20.53 0.19 8.19
N ASP A 364 19.68 0.69 7.28
CA ASP A 364 19.70 2.06 6.80
C ASP A 364 18.33 2.72 6.79
N TYR A 365 17.46 2.30 7.72
CA TYR A 365 16.09 2.77 7.84
C TYR A 365 15.24 2.46 6.59
N GLY A 366 15.46 1.30 5.97
CA GLY A 366 14.71 0.80 4.82
C GLY A 366 15.06 1.45 3.48
N GLN A 367 16.19 2.17 3.38
CA GLN A 367 16.68 2.67 2.09
C GLN A 367 17.20 1.53 1.20
N SER A 368 17.70 0.47 1.82
CA SER A 368 18.06 -0.78 1.17
C SER A 368 17.67 -1.98 2.02
N TRP A 369 17.41 -3.09 1.34
CA TRP A 369 16.96 -4.35 1.92
C TRP A 369 17.74 -5.52 1.34
N ARG A 370 17.94 -6.56 2.14
CA ARG A 370 18.57 -7.82 1.72
C ARG A 370 17.91 -9.01 2.40
N TYR A 371 18.08 -10.18 1.80
CA TYR A 371 17.74 -11.44 2.43
C TYR A 371 18.87 -11.91 3.35
N PRO A 372 18.54 -12.41 4.57
CA PRO A 372 19.52 -13.09 5.39
C PRO A 372 19.77 -14.52 4.89
N ALA A 373 20.90 -15.10 5.30
CA ALA A 373 21.29 -16.45 4.95
C ALA A 373 20.53 -17.50 5.80
N PHE A 374 20.23 -18.65 5.20
CA PHE A 374 19.63 -19.80 5.91
C PHE A 374 20.42 -21.07 5.58
N ASP A 375 20.76 -21.86 6.59
CA ASP A 375 21.60 -23.08 6.44
C ASP A 375 20.90 -24.23 5.70
N THR A 376 19.57 -24.25 5.64
CA THR A 376 18.82 -25.38 5.08
C THR A 376 18.24 -25.07 3.70
N VAL A 377 18.60 -25.92 2.73
CA VAL A 377 17.92 -26.11 1.43
C VAL A 377 16.59 -26.88 1.62
N ALA A 378 15.94 -26.78 2.80
CA ALA A 378 14.65 -27.42 3.09
C ALA A 378 13.54 -26.63 2.37
N TYR A 379 13.48 -26.88 1.07
CA TYR A 379 12.78 -26.12 0.05
C TYR A 379 11.26 -26.35 0.02
N VAL A 380 10.74 -27.26 0.86
CA VAL A 380 9.50 -27.97 0.52
C VAL A 380 8.26 -27.54 1.32
N ASP A 381 8.39 -26.73 2.37
CA ASP A 381 7.20 -26.28 3.10
C ASP A 381 7.42 -24.94 3.81
N ARG A 382 7.42 -23.85 3.04
CA ARG A 382 7.52 -22.46 3.53
C ARG A 382 6.15 -21.76 3.52
N SER A 383 5.10 -22.50 3.87
CA SER A 383 3.69 -22.11 3.65
C SER A 383 3.08 -21.16 4.70
N GLY A 384 3.86 -20.67 5.68
CA GLY A 384 3.31 -19.85 6.77
C GLY A 384 4.07 -18.57 7.11
N PRO A 385 3.39 -17.57 7.72
CA PRO A 385 4.04 -16.37 8.25
C PRO A 385 5.14 -16.72 9.25
N ALA A 386 6.32 -16.13 9.06
CA ALA A 386 7.40 -16.20 10.02
C ALA A 386 7.17 -15.17 11.13
N LEU A 387 7.20 -15.58 12.40
CA LEU A 387 7.24 -14.65 13.53
C LEU A 387 8.64 -14.65 14.12
N ILE A 388 9.18 -13.44 14.29
CA ILE A 388 10.56 -13.21 14.67
C ILE A 388 10.58 -12.59 16.06
N THR A 389 11.55 -12.98 16.87
CA THR A 389 11.83 -12.32 18.14
C THR A 389 13.34 -12.20 18.34
N MET A 390 13.80 -10.98 18.60
CA MET A 390 15.19 -10.69 18.93
C MET A 390 15.34 -10.54 20.44
N ASP A 391 16.51 -10.89 20.98
CA ASP A 391 16.84 -10.71 22.39
C ASP A 391 17.18 -9.23 22.66
N PRO A 392 16.35 -8.49 23.44
CA PRO A 392 16.64 -7.08 23.74
C PRO A 392 17.84 -6.90 24.68
N GLY A 393 18.30 -7.95 25.37
CA GLY A 393 19.54 -7.95 26.14
C GLY A 393 20.78 -8.32 25.33
N ASN A 394 20.61 -8.92 24.15
CA ASN A 394 21.68 -9.29 23.24
C ASN A 394 21.19 -9.27 21.78
N PRO A 395 21.33 -8.14 21.06
CA PRO A 395 20.77 -7.97 19.72
C PRO A 395 21.37 -8.89 18.65
N ASP A 396 22.39 -9.69 18.98
CA ASP A 396 22.91 -10.74 18.10
C ASP A 396 22.09 -12.04 18.14
N LYS A 397 21.28 -12.24 19.18
CA LYS A 397 20.54 -13.48 19.38
C LYS A 397 19.06 -13.32 19.09
N GLY A 398 18.50 -14.27 18.35
CA GLY A 398 17.09 -14.23 17.98
C GLY A 398 16.55 -15.59 17.57
N MET A 399 15.23 -15.65 17.42
CA MET A 399 14.51 -16.85 17.01
C MET A 399 13.45 -16.50 15.96
N LEU A 400 13.26 -17.40 15.00
CA LEU A 400 12.26 -17.27 13.93
C LEU A 400 11.48 -18.58 13.85
N ALA A 401 10.16 -18.49 14.01
CA ALA A 401 9.24 -19.63 13.88
C ALA A 401 8.50 -19.55 12.54
N GLY A 402 8.54 -20.63 11.77
CA GLY A 402 7.94 -20.72 10.43
C GLY A 402 7.23 -22.05 10.22
N TRP A 403 6.06 -22.20 10.85
CA TRP A 403 5.03 -23.27 10.78
C TRP A 403 5.48 -24.71 10.96
N SER A 404 6.57 -25.10 10.34
CA SER A 404 7.20 -26.42 10.41
C SER A 404 8.58 -26.36 11.06
N TYR A 405 9.22 -25.19 11.10
CA TYR A 405 10.63 -25.03 11.51
C TYR A 405 10.84 -23.92 12.53
N LEU A 406 11.80 -24.14 13.43
CA LEU A 406 12.35 -23.12 14.30
C LEU A 406 13.79 -22.84 13.88
N PHE A 407 14.13 -21.56 13.70
CA PHE A 407 15.47 -21.08 13.39
C PHE A 407 16.01 -20.21 14.51
N ILE A 408 17.32 -20.21 14.66
CA ILE A 408 18.05 -19.33 15.59
C ILE A 408 19.09 -18.52 14.83
N THR A 409 19.38 -17.33 15.33
CA THR A 409 20.51 -16.50 14.88
C THR A 409 21.42 -16.18 16.06
N GLU A 410 22.72 -16.06 15.79
CA GLU A 410 23.74 -15.62 16.75
C GLU A 410 24.57 -14.43 16.21
N ASP A 411 24.16 -13.83 15.09
CA ASP A 411 24.84 -12.72 14.41
C ASP A 411 23.91 -11.54 14.10
N GLY A 412 22.78 -11.47 14.80
CA GLY A 412 21.83 -10.38 14.66
C GLY A 412 21.04 -10.46 13.36
N GLY A 413 20.66 -11.68 13.00
CA GLY A 413 19.75 -11.98 11.90
C GLY A 413 20.41 -11.99 10.52
N GLU A 414 21.75 -11.96 10.41
CA GLU A 414 22.42 -12.10 9.11
C GLU A 414 22.38 -13.56 8.63
N SER A 415 22.51 -14.53 9.53
CA SER A 415 22.29 -15.94 9.26
C SER A 415 21.35 -16.62 10.26
N TRP A 416 20.63 -17.61 9.75
CA TRP A 416 19.62 -18.38 10.47
C TRP A 416 19.87 -19.88 10.33
N HIS A 417 19.99 -20.53 11.49
CA HIS A 417 20.30 -21.95 11.60
C HIS A 417 19.07 -22.71 12.07
N TYR A 418 18.68 -23.76 11.33
CA TYR A 418 17.58 -24.63 11.74
C TYR A 418 17.92 -25.32 13.06
N THR A 419 16.90 -25.47 13.92
CA THR A 419 17.00 -26.25 15.14
C THR A 419 15.76 -27.13 15.34
N ASN A 420 15.98 -28.36 15.81
CA ASN A 420 14.94 -29.31 16.19
C ASN A 420 14.52 -29.19 17.67
N ARG A 421 14.64 -27.98 18.25
CA ARG A 421 14.36 -27.73 19.68
C ARG A 421 12.87 -27.61 19.97
N LEU A 422 12.09 -27.21 18.97
CA LEU A 422 10.64 -27.08 19.04
C LEU A 422 10.05 -27.26 17.63
N ASP A 423 9.48 -28.43 17.37
CA ASP A 423 8.92 -28.75 16.06
C ASP A 423 7.57 -28.07 15.83
N ASN A 424 7.28 -27.69 14.58
CA ASN A 424 6.05 -27.02 14.15
C ASN A 424 5.75 -25.71 14.91
N ALA A 425 6.80 -25.00 15.33
CA ALA A 425 6.67 -23.69 15.96
C ALA A 425 6.03 -22.70 14.97
N VAL A 426 4.90 -22.12 15.36
CA VAL A 426 4.15 -21.13 14.58
C VAL A 426 4.22 -19.73 15.18
N ARG A 427 4.36 -19.61 16.51
CA ARG A 427 4.47 -18.31 17.19
C ARG A 427 5.48 -18.35 18.32
N LEU A 428 6.12 -17.20 18.54
CA LEU A 428 7.08 -16.97 19.62
C LEU A 428 6.74 -15.65 20.32
N PHE A 429 6.80 -15.66 21.66
CA PHE A 429 6.65 -14.48 22.49
C PHE A 429 7.80 -14.46 23.49
N ARG A 430 8.77 -13.56 23.30
CA ARG A 430 9.89 -13.38 24.22
C ARG A 430 9.53 -12.32 25.25
N ASN A 431 9.88 -12.56 26.50
CA ASN A 431 9.68 -11.59 27.56
C ASN A 431 10.74 -10.46 27.45
N ASP A 432 10.29 -9.24 27.21
CA ASP A 432 11.18 -8.08 26.98
C ASP A 432 12.03 -7.72 28.21
N TYR A 433 11.55 -8.03 29.41
CA TYR A 433 12.21 -7.71 30.69
C TYR A 433 13.09 -8.87 31.20
N LYS A 434 12.77 -10.10 30.83
CA LYS A 434 13.56 -11.32 31.12
C LYS A 434 13.71 -12.17 29.87
N PRO A 435 14.62 -11.82 28.94
CA PRO A 435 14.70 -12.41 27.60
C PRO A 435 14.92 -13.91 27.53
N ALA A 436 15.46 -14.52 28.59
CA ALA A 436 15.60 -15.97 28.70
C ALA A 436 14.26 -16.70 28.73
N ILE A 437 13.17 -16.02 29.11
CA ILE A 437 11.82 -16.56 29.12
C ILE A 437 11.19 -16.35 27.74
N ILE A 438 10.83 -17.45 27.08
CA ILE A 438 10.21 -17.45 25.77
C ILE A 438 9.02 -18.40 25.80
N PHE A 439 7.88 -17.96 25.31
CA PHE A 439 6.72 -18.80 25.06
C PHE A 439 6.63 -19.13 23.58
N GLY A 440 6.28 -20.36 23.28
CA GLY A 440 6.18 -20.89 21.92
C GLY A 440 4.85 -21.62 21.74
N TYR A 441 4.24 -21.44 20.58
CA TYR A 441 3.06 -22.22 20.20
C TYR A 441 3.39 -23.10 18.99
N THR A 442 2.93 -24.35 19.03
CA THR A 442 3.12 -25.31 17.94
C THR A 442 1.78 -25.76 17.38
N TYR A 443 1.68 -25.85 16.05
CA TYR A 443 0.48 -26.37 15.38
C TYR A 443 0.70 -27.85 15.04
N ASN A 444 0.01 -28.76 15.73
CA ASN A 444 0.05 -30.21 15.48
C ASN A 444 -1.26 -30.88 15.95
N GLN A 445 -1.38 -32.21 15.84
CA GLN A 445 -2.59 -32.94 16.25
C GLN A 445 -2.98 -32.76 17.74
N GLU A 446 -2.07 -32.26 18.58
CA GLU A 446 -2.28 -32.03 20.02
C GLU A 446 -2.05 -30.57 20.45
N ASN A 447 -1.91 -29.61 19.50
CA ASN A 447 -1.63 -28.17 19.69
C ASN A 447 -1.02 -27.78 21.05
N GLY A 448 0.29 -27.52 21.11
CA GLY A 448 0.99 -27.28 22.37
C GLY A 448 1.39 -25.82 22.60
N PHE A 449 1.18 -25.35 23.84
CA PHE A 449 1.77 -24.12 24.35
C PHE A 449 2.98 -24.48 25.22
N TYR A 450 4.14 -23.89 24.94
CA TYR A 450 5.42 -24.24 25.55
C TYR A 450 6.08 -23.02 26.16
N LYS A 451 6.88 -23.25 27.20
CA LYS A 451 7.72 -22.25 27.85
C LYS A 451 9.16 -22.73 27.91
N SER A 452 10.07 -21.84 27.57
CA SER A 452 11.50 -21.95 27.81
C SER A 452 11.91 -20.90 28.84
N THR A 453 12.90 -21.23 29.67
CA THR A 453 13.53 -20.31 30.64
C THR A 453 15.03 -20.17 30.42
N ASP A 454 15.53 -20.67 29.29
CA ASP A 454 16.95 -20.76 28.94
C ASP A 454 17.21 -20.34 27.49
N ASN A 455 16.50 -19.30 27.01
CA ASN A 455 16.63 -18.75 25.65
C ASN A 455 16.30 -19.77 24.54
N GLY A 456 15.29 -20.60 24.77
CA GLY A 456 14.79 -21.56 23.78
C GLY A 456 15.71 -22.77 23.58
N LEU A 457 16.63 -23.05 24.52
CA LEU A 457 17.45 -24.26 24.51
C LEU A 457 16.62 -25.49 24.88
N ASN A 458 15.76 -25.35 25.91
CA ASN A 458 14.82 -26.38 26.34
C ASN A 458 13.40 -25.80 26.43
N TRP A 459 12.42 -26.64 26.09
CA TRP A 459 11.01 -26.28 26.08
C TRP A 459 10.21 -27.26 26.93
N ARG A 460 9.34 -26.73 27.78
CA ARG A 460 8.38 -27.50 28.55
C ARG A 460 6.97 -27.16 28.11
N LYS A 461 6.17 -28.18 27.78
CA LYS A 461 4.73 -28.02 27.49
C LYS A 461 4.03 -27.54 28.76
N LEU A 462 3.24 -26.48 28.65
CA LEU A 462 2.39 -25.99 29.72
C LEU A 462 1.05 -26.72 29.68
N ASP A 463 0.48 -26.93 30.85
CA ASP A 463 -0.90 -27.41 30.96
C ASP A 463 -1.82 -26.23 30.67
N TRP A 464 -2.29 -26.18 29.44
CA TRP A 464 -3.16 -25.16 28.89
C TRP A 464 -4.28 -25.92 28.20
N GLY A 465 -5.53 -25.50 28.40
CA GLY A 465 -6.67 -26.15 27.76
C GLY A 465 -6.54 -26.19 26.23
N SER A 466 -7.50 -26.81 25.55
CA SER A 466 -7.43 -27.13 24.11
C SER A 466 -7.31 -25.94 23.14
N TYR A 467 -7.23 -24.68 23.61
CA TYR A 467 -7.36 -23.48 22.78
C TYR A 467 -6.34 -22.39 23.09
N PHE A 468 -6.05 -21.57 22.09
CA PHE A 468 -4.80 -20.86 21.82
C PHE A 468 -4.71 -19.43 22.40
N PRO A 469 -3.60 -18.98 23.04
CA PRO A 469 -3.40 -17.55 23.28
C PRO A 469 -2.88 -16.88 22.01
N ALA A 470 -3.66 -15.95 21.46
CA ALA A 470 -3.30 -15.26 20.23
C ALA A 470 -2.24 -14.18 20.42
N LEU A 471 -2.13 -13.61 21.61
CA LEU A 471 -1.14 -12.59 21.97
C LEU A 471 -0.74 -12.76 23.44
N LEU A 472 0.52 -12.50 23.76
CA LEU A 472 1.03 -12.39 25.14
C LEU A 472 1.65 -11.01 25.35
N PHE A 473 1.47 -10.46 26.56
CA PHE A 473 1.99 -9.18 26.98
C PHE A 473 2.69 -9.34 28.32
N PHE A 474 3.91 -8.84 28.37
CA PHE A 474 4.79 -8.97 29.53
C PHE A 474 4.81 -7.66 30.31
N THR A 475 4.97 -7.76 31.63
CA THR A 475 5.20 -6.61 32.50
C THR A 475 6.61 -6.69 33.10
N GLU A 476 7.11 -5.59 33.66
CA GLU A 476 8.41 -5.58 34.37
C GLU A 476 8.47 -6.66 35.45
N ASP A 477 7.36 -6.85 36.17
CA ASP A 477 7.17 -8.05 36.96
C ASP A 477 6.89 -9.22 36.04
N SER A 478 7.95 -9.96 35.70
CA SER A 478 7.87 -11.13 34.82
C SER A 478 6.95 -12.24 35.33
N SER A 479 6.49 -12.18 36.59
CA SER A 479 5.47 -13.11 37.09
C SER A 479 4.08 -12.77 36.55
N ILE A 480 3.85 -11.50 36.18
CA ILE A 480 2.60 -11.02 35.62
C ILE A 480 2.68 -11.06 34.09
N ILE A 481 1.79 -11.83 33.48
CA ILE A 481 1.67 -11.97 32.03
C ILE A 481 0.20 -11.91 31.67
N TYR A 482 -0.15 -11.12 30.66
CA TYR A 482 -1.49 -11.08 30.11
C TYR A 482 -1.53 -11.80 28.77
N GLY A 483 -2.62 -12.48 28.48
CA GLY A 483 -2.83 -13.13 27.19
C GLY A 483 -4.30 -13.22 26.84
N TRP A 484 -4.63 -13.35 25.56
CA TRP A 484 -6.03 -13.45 25.12
C TRP A 484 -6.26 -14.70 24.25
N ASN A 485 -7.45 -15.30 24.35
CA ASN A 485 -7.88 -16.51 23.65
C ASN A 485 -9.26 -16.35 22.99
N TYR A 486 -9.52 -17.15 21.95
CA TYR A 486 -10.85 -17.38 21.40
C TYR A 486 -11.29 -18.83 21.64
N SER A 487 -12.40 -18.98 22.34
CA SER A 487 -13.00 -20.29 22.61
C SER A 487 -13.99 -20.64 21.50
N TYR A 488 -13.81 -21.81 20.88
CA TYR A 488 -14.74 -22.33 19.86
C TYR A 488 -15.96 -23.03 20.47
N ASP A 489 -15.92 -23.36 21.76
CA ASP A 489 -16.98 -24.09 22.44
C ASP A 489 -18.20 -23.20 22.74
N ASP A 490 -17.95 -21.94 23.08
CA ASP A 490 -18.95 -20.91 23.36
C ASP A 490 -18.85 -19.69 22.44
N TYR A 491 -17.90 -19.68 21.49
CA TYR A 491 -17.65 -18.57 20.56
C TYR A 491 -17.28 -17.26 21.26
N GLU A 492 -16.72 -17.33 22.47
CA GLU A 492 -16.36 -16.18 23.30
C GLU A 492 -14.86 -15.86 23.29
N HIS A 493 -14.55 -14.62 23.64
CA HIS A 493 -13.20 -14.10 23.73
C HIS A 493 -12.81 -13.87 25.19
N TYR A 494 -11.64 -14.36 25.58
CA TYR A 494 -11.22 -14.42 26.97
C TYR A 494 -9.86 -13.80 27.19
N LEU A 495 -9.77 -12.89 28.16
CA LEU A 495 -8.51 -12.31 28.61
C LEU A 495 -8.05 -13.05 29.87
N TYR A 496 -6.78 -13.45 29.87
CA TYR A 496 -6.13 -14.22 30.92
C TYR A 496 -4.95 -13.45 31.50
N ARG A 497 -4.68 -13.71 32.78
CA ARG A 497 -3.53 -13.22 33.54
C ARG A 497 -2.91 -14.41 34.21
N SER A 498 -1.59 -14.44 34.17
CA SER A 498 -0.79 -15.20 35.09
C SER A 498 -0.17 -14.26 36.10
N THR A 499 0.00 -14.73 37.34
CA THR A 499 0.77 -14.05 38.41
C THR A 499 1.94 -14.91 38.90
N ASP A 500 2.25 -16.00 38.19
CA ASP A 500 3.33 -16.95 38.50
C ASP A 500 4.26 -17.18 37.29
N GLY A 501 4.26 -16.26 36.34
CA GLY A 501 5.13 -16.27 35.16
C GLY A 501 4.67 -17.24 34.09
N GLY A 502 3.36 -17.47 33.97
CA GLY A 502 2.71 -18.31 32.96
C GLY A 502 2.58 -19.77 33.35
N GLU A 503 2.73 -20.12 34.64
CA GLU A 503 2.52 -21.50 35.13
C GLU A 503 1.02 -21.81 35.31
N SER A 504 0.26 -20.83 35.81
CA SER A 504 -1.19 -20.88 35.91
C SER A 504 -1.79 -19.55 35.47
N TRP A 505 -3.06 -19.61 35.07
CA TRP A 505 -3.76 -18.46 34.50
C TRP A 505 -5.21 -18.41 34.93
N GLU A 506 -5.69 -17.20 35.14
CA GLU A 506 -7.06 -16.89 35.53
C GLU A 506 -7.71 -15.98 34.48
N HIS A 507 -9.04 -16.06 34.36
CA HIS A 507 -9.81 -15.30 33.39
C HIS A 507 -10.49 -14.07 34.02
N PHE A 508 -10.53 -12.95 33.30
CA PHE A 508 -11.23 -11.72 33.67
C PHE A 508 -11.58 -10.92 32.41
N ASN A 509 -12.84 -10.52 32.28
CA ASN A 509 -13.31 -9.75 31.12
C ASN A 509 -14.48 -8.81 31.45
N ASP A 510 -14.70 -8.51 32.74
CA ASP A 510 -15.87 -7.73 33.16
C ASP A 510 -15.83 -6.33 32.53
N GLY A 511 -16.88 -6.00 31.78
CA GLY A 511 -17.01 -4.72 31.09
C GLY A 511 -16.43 -4.67 29.66
N LEU A 512 -15.80 -5.74 29.18
CA LEU A 512 -15.48 -5.88 27.75
C LEU A 512 -16.73 -6.28 26.96
N ILE A 513 -16.84 -5.75 25.73
CA ILE A 513 -17.94 -6.05 24.81
C ILE A 513 -17.42 -7.00 23.75
N PHE A 514 -18.07 -8.15 23.60
CA PHE A 514 -17.67 -9.20 22.66
C PHE A 514 -18.67 -9.42 21.54
N SER A 515 -19.67 -8.56 21.38
CA SER A 515 -20.54 -8.59 20.20
C SER A 515 -21.13 -7.23 19.86
N ASP A 516 -21.50 -7.07 18.58
CA ASP A 516 -22.32 -5.94 18.13
C ASP A 516 -23.81 -6.14 18.48
N GLU A 517 -24.65 -5.14 18.15
CA GLU A 517 -26.10 -5.19 18.37
C GLU A 517 -26.80 -6.34 17.61
N THR A 518 -26.13 -6.94 16.63
CA THR A 518 -26.62 -8.09 15.85
C THR A 518 -26.14 -9.44 16.39
N GLY A 519 -25.31 -9.44 17.43
CA GLY A 519 -24.71 -10.63 18.03
C GLY A 519 -23.45 -11.13 17.31
N SER A 520 -22.86 -10.34 16.42
CA SER A 520 -21.61 -10.71 15.73
C SER A 520 -20.42 -10.54 16.67
N PRO A 521 -19.52 -11.54 16.82
CA PRO A 521 -18.49 -11.49 17.84
C PRO A 521 -17.37 -10.48 17.54
N TYR A 522 -16.96 -9.74 18.58
CA TYR A 522 -15.84 -8.83 18.58
C TYR A 522 -14.58 -9.52 19.12
N SER A 523 -13.55 -9.63 18.28
CA SER A 523 -12.25 -10.16 18.71
C SER A 523 -11.39 -9.07 19.34
N ILE A 524 -10.64 -9.44 20.37
CA ILE A 524 -9.51 -8.63 20.85
C ILE A 524 -8.42 -8.72 19.79
N LYS A 525 -7.87 -7.57 19.41
CA LYS A 525 -6.82 -7.47 18.39
C LYS A 525 -5.54 -6.88 18.95
N ALA A 526 -5.65 -6.04 19.98
CA ALA A 526 -4.53 -5.39 20.62
C ALA A 526 -4.73 -5.32 22.13
N LEU A 527 -3.66 -5.48 22.88
CA LEU A 527 -3.59 -5.08 24.28
C LEU A 527 -2.32 -4.26 24.46
N ALA A 528 -2.32 -3.36 25.44
CA ALA A 528 -1.11 -2.69 25.86
C ALA A 528 -1.16 -2.49 27.38
N VAL A 529 -0.02 -2.71 28.04
CA VAL A 529 0.13 -2.53 29.49
C VAL A 529 1.03 -1.33 29.72
N GLN A 530 0.62 -0.44 30.62
CA GLN A 530 1.44 0.72 30.94
C GLN A 530 2.71 0.27 31.69
N HIS A 531 3.87 0.71 31.21
CA HIS A 531 5.16 0.21 31.67
C HIS A 531 5.44 0.49 33.17
N ASP A 532 5.06 1.66 33.67
CA ASP A 532 5.26 2.09 35.06
C ASP A 532 4.09 1.77 36.00
N ASN A 533 2.98 1.26 35.45
CA ASN A 533 1.79 0.90 36.21
C ASN A 533 1.03 -0.28 35.56
N PRO A 534 1.32 -1.54 35.95
CA PRO A 534 0.67 -2.72 35.39
C PRO A 534 -0.82 -2.83 35.74
N ASP A 535 -1.36 -1.95 36.61
CA ASP A 535 -2.80 -1.87 36.87
C ASP A 535 -3.52 -1.23 35.68
N VAL A 536 -2.80 -0.45 34.86
CA VAL A 536 -3.36 0.27 33.72
C VAL A 536 -3.13 -0.51 32.43
N LEU A 537 -4.23 -0.95 31.83
CA LEU A 537 -4.24 -1.66 30.56
C LEU A 537 -5.17 -1.00 29.55
N TYR A 538 -4.85 -1.20 28.28
CA TYR A 538 -5.65 -0.82 27.14
C TYR A 538 -5.98 -2.06 26.32
N CYS A 539 -7.21 -2.16 25.84
CA CYS A 539 -7.70 -3.28 25.05
C CYS A 539 -8.38 -2.74 23.79
N GLY A 540 -7.83 -3.11 22.64
CA GLY A 540 -8.35 -2.82 21.32
C GLY A 540 -9.13 -4.02 20.80
N GLN A 541 -10.37 -3.76 20.39
CA GLN A 541 -11.29 -4.76 19.87
C GLN A 541 -11.77 -4.35 18.48
N ARG A 542 -12.22 -5.34 17.70
CA ARG A 542 -13.17 -5.07 16.62
C ARG A 542 -14.39 -4.41 17.30
N GLY A 543 -14.71 -3.16 16.97
CA GLY A 543 -15.76 -2.42 17.66
C GLY A 543 -15.32 -1.60 18.88
N GLY A 544 -14.03 -1.33 19.11
CA GLY A 544 -13.63 -0.16 19.92
C GLY A 544 -12.38 -0.26 20.80
N LEU A 545 -12.21 0.72 21.70
CA LEU A 545 -11.10 0.82 22.66
C LEU A 545 -11.60 0.92 24.10
N SER A 546 -11.03 0.08 24.96
CA SER A 546 -11.33 0.01 26.39
C SER A 546 -10.06 0.18 27.23
N LYS A 547 -10.23 0.64 28.47
CA LYS A 547 -9.18 0.83 29.47
C LYS A 547 -9.55 0.17 30.79
N SER A 548 -8.58 -0.45 31.45
CA SER A 548 -8.65 -0.91 32.84
C SER A 548 -7.67 -0.13 33.70
N THR A 549 -7.98 0.01 34.99
CA THR A 549 -7.11 0.61 36.02
C THR A 549 -7.00 -0.27 37.27
N ASP A 550 -7.33 -1.55 37.15
CA ASP A 550 -7.42 -2.52 38.25
C ASP A 550 -6.86 -3.89 37.84
N HIS A 551 -5.80 -3.88 37.02
CA HIS A 551 -5.11 -5.06 36.48
C HIS A 551 -5.97 -5.92 35.56
N GLY A 552 -6.87 -5.31 34.79
CA GLY A 552 -7.74 -5.98 33.83
C GLY A 552 -9.01 -6.55 34.44
N GLN A 553 -9.26 -6.38 35.75
CA GLN A 553 -10.47 -6.92 36.37
C GLN A 553 -11.72 -6.28 35.78
N THR A 554 -11.75 -4.95 35.66
CA THR A 554 -12.85 -4.21 35.05
C THR A 554 -12.37 -3.31 33.92
N TRP A 555 -13.21 -3.19 32.88
CA TRP A 555 -12.93 -2.44 31.67
C TRP A 555 -13.97 -1.34 31.43
N THR A 556 -13.50 -0.17 31.02
CA THR A 556 -14.34 0.98 30.65
C THR A 556 -13.99 1.46 29.25
N ARG A 557 -15.00 1.76 28.43
CA ARG A 557 -14.84 2.30 27.08
C ARG A 557 -14.28 3.72 27.09
N ILE A 558 -13.33 4.00 26.21
CA ILE A 558 -12.64 5.30 26.08
C ILE A 558 -12.58 5.82 24.64
N ASP A 559 -13.46 5.33 23.78
CA ASP A 559 -13.45 5.52 22.34
C ASP A 559 -14.59 6.40 21.80
N SER A 560 -15.34 7.07 22.67
CA SER A 560 -16.39 8.00 22.25
C SER A 560 -15.87 9.03 21.23
N ALA A 561 -14.68 9.60 21.49
CA ALA A 561 -14.02 10.54 20.58
C ALA A 561 -13.53 9.91 19.26
N LEU A 562 -13.36 8.59 19.20
CA LEU A 562 -13.05 7.89 17.95
C LEU A 562 -14.31 7.75 17.07
N TYR A 563 -15.48 7.53 17.68
CA TYR A 563 -16.76 7.49 16.95
C TYR A 563 -17.22 8.86 16.42
N ASP A 564 -16.71 9.95 16.98
CA ASP A 564 -16.88 11.29 16.39
C ASP A 564 -16.12 11.42 15.04
N MET A 565 -15.11 10.57 14.81
CA MET A 565 -14.25 10.60 13.62
C MET A 565 -14.55 9.47 12.63
N PHE A 566 -15.00 8.32 13.10
CA PHE A 566 -15.24 7.12 12.29
C PHE A 566 -16.59 6.49 12.60
N TYR A 567 -17.26 5.99 11.57
CA TYR A 567 -18.53 5.28 11.71
C TYR A 567 -18.36 3.95 12.50
N GLN A 568 -17.24 3.25 12.28
CA GLN A 568 -16.84 2.08 13.04
C GLN A 568 -15.37 2.18 13.45
N VAL A 569 -15.07 1.66 14.64
CA VAL A 569 -13.74 1.68 15.24
C VAL A 569 -13.26 0.25 15.41
N ASN A 570 -12.29 -0.18 14.61
CA ASN A 570 -11.66 -1.49 14.71
C ASN A 570 -10.19 -1.29 15.06
N VAL A 571 -9.88 -1.35 16.36
CA VAL A 571 -8.51 -1.17 16.83
C VAL A 571 -7.72 -2.43 16.56
N SER A 572 -6.66 -2.32 15.76
CA SER A 572 -5.79 -3.43 15.36
C SER A 572 -4.48 -3.48 16.14
N SER A 573 -4.00 -2.32 16.59
CA SER A 573 -2.72 -2.18 17.30
C SER A 573 -2.75 -0.99 18.25
N ILE A 574 -2.07 -1.11 19.38
CA ILE A 574 -1.92 -0.06 20.39
C ILE A 574 -0.45 0.01 20.76
N LEU A 575 0.10 1.23 20.75
CA LEU A 575 1.45 1.51 21.25
C LEU A 575 1.34 2.61 22.32
N LEU A 576 1.90 2.35 23.50
CA LEU A 576 2.04 3.33 24.57
C LEU A 576 3.43 3.97 24.49
N ASP A 577 3.51 5.28 24.68
CA ASP A 577 4.80 5.95 24.79
C ASP A 577 5.47 5.58 26.12
N GLU A 578 6.73 5.16 26.06
CA GLU A 578 7.49 4.73 27.25
C GLU A 578 7.81 5.89 28.22
N THR A 579 7.72 7.13 27.76
CA THR A 579 8.11 8.33 28.52
C THR A 579 6.92 9.21 28.92
N ASP A 580 5.79 9.10 28.22
CA ASP A 580 4.56 9.84 28.50
C ASP A 580 3.36 8.89 28.58
N THR A 581 2.94 8.59 29.80
CA THR A 581 1.82 7.67 30.09
C THR A 581 0.47 8.15 29.54
N ASN A 582 0.34 9.42 29.15
CA ASN A 582 -0.87 9.94 28.51
C ASN A 582 -0.84 9.81 26.99
N LYS A 583 0.29 9.39 26.42
CA LYS A 583 0.49 9.35 25.00
C LYS A 583 0.32 7.94 24.45
N ILE A 584 -0.64 7.82 23.54
CA ILE A 584 -1.14 6.54 23.04
C ILE A 584 -1.27 6.65 21.54
N TYR A 585 -0.72 5.68 20.81
CA TYR A 585 -0.99 5.47 19.40
C TYR A 585 -1.97 4.32 19.22
N VAL A 586 -2.91 4.51 18.31
CA VAL A 586 -3.91 3.51 17.95
C VAL A 586 -3.91 3.34 16.44
N GLY A 587 -3.80 2.09 16.00
CA GLY A 587 -3.97 1.68 14.61
C GLY A 587 -5.39 1.19 14.41
N LEU A 588 -6.03 1.63 13.33
CA LEU A 588 -7.35 1.19 12.94
C LEU A 588 -7.28 0.42 11.62
N GLU A 589 -7.96 -0.72 11.59
CA GLU A 589 -8.26 -1.47 10.37
C GLU A 589 -9.39 -0.78 9.58
N GLY A 590 -9.33 -0.91 8.24
CA GLY A 590 -10.44 -0.50 7.38
C GLY A 590 -11.64 -1.42 7.52
N PHE A 591 -12.84 -0.92 7.18
CA PHE A 591 -14.07 -1.70 7.24
C PHE A 591 -15.05 -1.30 6.13
N GLY A 592 -15.93 -2.22 5.71
CA GLY A 592 -16.95 -1.98 4.69
C GLY A 592 -16.41 -2.05 3.26
N GLN A 593 -17.29 -1.94 2.26
CA GLN A 593 -16.87 -1.81 0.87
C GLN A 593 -16.72 -0.33 0.47
N PRO A 594 -15.67 0.05 -0.28
CA PRO A 594 -15.52 1.40 -0.81
C PRO A 594 -16.83 1.93 -1.42
N GLY A 595 -17.18 3.18 -1.10
CA GLY A 595 -18.42 3.82 -1.59
C GLY A 595 -19.69 3.49 -0.80
N GLU A 596 -19.65 2.53 0.14
CA GLU A 596 -20.73 2.35 1.11
C GLU A 596 -20.67 3.40 2.24
N SER A 597 -21.81 3.74 2.83
CA SER A 597 -21.88 4.69 3.97
C SER A 597 -21.19 4.17 5.24
N THR A 598 -20.89 2.88 5.28
CA THR A 598 -20.23 2.18 6.38
C THR A 598 -18.72 2.04 6.17
N TYR A 599 -18.20 2.47 5.02
CA TYR A 599 -16.78 2.34 4.69
C TYR A 599 -15.89 3.21 5.56
N THR A 600 -14.86 2.61 6.15
CA THR A 600 -13.76 3.31 6.79
C THR A 600 -12.44 2.82 6.20
N SER A 601 -11.54 3.73 5.88
CA SER A 601 -10.20 3.37 5.42
C SER A 601 -9.25 3.01 6.56
N GLY A 602 -9.67 3.14 7.83
CA GLY A 602 -8.78 2.99 8.99
C GLY A 602 -7.87 4.21 9.20
N GLY A 603 -6.83 4.06 10.02
CA GLY A 603 -5.83 5.11 10.23
C GLY A 603 -4.91 4.91 11.43
N LEU A 604 -3.84 5.73 11.47
CA LEU A 604 -2.99 5.89 12.65
C LEU A 604 -3.44 7.12 13.42
N LEU A 605 -3.77 6.97 14.70
CA LEU A 605 -4.15 8.06 15.57
C LEU A 605 -3.20 8.18 16.76
N VAL A 606 -3.08 9.40 17.28
CA VAL A 606 -2.37 9.68 18.53
C VAL A 606 -3.25 10.45 19.50
N SER A 607 -3.23 10.03 20.75
CA SER A 607 -3.74 10.80 21.90
C SER A 607 -2.56 11.29 22.73
N THR A 608 -2.69 12.45 23.37
CA THR A 608 -1.71 13.02 24.32
C THR A 608 -2.33 13.29 25.69
N ASN A 609 -3.55 12.80 25.90
CA ASN A 609 -4.34 13.00 27.13
C ASN A 609 -5.06 11.72 27.56
N GLY A 610 -4.40 10.57 27.37
CA GLY A 610 -4.87 9.28 27.85
C GLY A 610 -6.11 8.73 27.14
N GLY A 611 -6.33 9.14 25.88
CA GLY A 611 -7.44 8.68 25.04
C GLY A 611 -8.67 9.60 25.04
N GLN A 612 -8.65 10.73 25.73
CA GLN A 612 -9.79 11.66 25.78
C GLN A 612 -10.03 12.39 24.45
N SER A 613 -8.97 12.63 23.67
CA SER A 613 -9.06 13.19 22.33
C SER A 613 -7.98 12.60 21.43
N TRP A 614 -8.25 12.58 20.13
CA TRP A 614 -7.40 11.94 19.14
C TRP A 614 -7.04 12.88 17.99
N LYS A 615 -5.83 12.70 17.46
CA LYS A 615 -5.35 13.34 16.24
C LYS A 615 -5.04 12.26 15.21
N LEU A 616 -5.68 12.33 14.05
CA LEU A 616 -5.37 11.48 12.90
C LEU A 616 -4.00 11.87 12.32
N LEU A 617 -3.09 10.90 12.24
CA LEU A 617 -1.75 11.06 11.66
C LEU A 617 -1.66 10.47 10.25
N TYR A 618 -2.37 9.37 10.00
CA TYR A 618 -2.40 8.66 8.72
C TYR A 618 -3.81 8.15 8.45
N THR A 619 -4.23 8.17 7.18
CA THR A 619 -5.48 7.59 6.70
C THR A 619 -5.14 6.36 5.86
N GLY A 620 -5.85 5.25 6.09
CA GLY A 620 -5.53 3.96 5.48
C GLY A 620 -5.34 2.89 6.54
N GLU A 621 -5.40 1.63 6.12
CA GLU A 621 -5.35 0.50 7.04
C GLU A 621 -4.02 0.47 7.78
N VAL A 622 -4.08 0.33 9.10
CA VAL A 622 -2.92 0.14 9.97
C VAL A 622 -3.11 -1.16 10.72
N THR A 623 -2.17 -2.10 10.60
CA THR A 623 -2.30 -3.43 11.22
C THR A 623 -1.37 -3.66 12.39
N ASN A 624 -0.24 -2.97 12.44
CA ASN A 624 0.75 -3.09 13.52
C ASN A 624 1.48 -1.76 13.72
N ILE A 625 1.84 -1.44 14.97
CA ILE A 625 2.57 -0.23 15.36
C ILE A 625 3.69 -0.63 16.31
N LYS A 626 4.91 -0.15 16.07
CA LYS A 626 6.06 -0.38 16.94
C LYS A 626 7.01 0.81 16.93
N ALA A 627 7.61 1.11 18.07
CA ALA A 627 8.68 2.11 18.18
C ALA A 627 10.05 1.45 17.99
N ASP A 628 11.00 2.19 17.43
CA ASP A 628 12.41 1.80 17.38
C ASP A 628 13.03 1.91 18.78
N TYR A 629 13.54 0.80 19.34
CA TYR A 629 14.20 0.79 20.65
C TYR A 629 15.37 1.78 20.76
N SER A 630 16.11 1.98 19.67
CA SER A 630 17.28 2.87 19.64
C SER A 630 16.88 4.32 19.42
N GLN A 631 15.72 4.57 18.81
CA GLN A 631 15.16 5.90 18.57
C GLN A 631 13.64 5.90 18.76
N PRO A 632 13.14 5.90 20.01
CA PRO A 632 11.71 5.70 20.31
C PRO A 632 10.76 6.73 19.68
N ARG A 633 11.29 7.87 19.20
CA ARG A 633 10.52 8.86 18.44
C ARG A 633 10.25 8.44 17.00
N ASN A 634 10.89 7.41 16.46
CA ASN A 634 10.55 6.84 15.18
C ASN A 634 9.48 5.76 15.41
N ILE A 635 8.25 6.08 15.02
CA ILE A 635 7.11 5.19 15.12
C ILE A 635 6.89 4.55 13.76
N TYR A 636 7.01 3.23 13.69
CA TYR A 636 6.80 2.43 12.50
C TYR A 636 5.44 1.77 12.55
N PHE A 637 4.80 1.66 11.39
CA PHE A 637 3.51 1.02 11.27
C PHE A 637 3.33 0.35 9.92
N THR A 638 2.63 -0.78 9.90
CA THR A 638 2.33 -1.55 8.68
C THR A 638 1.01 -1.11 8.08
N THR A 639 0.96 -1.02 6.76
CA THR A 639 -0.22 -0.70 5.98
C THR A 639 -0.37 -1.68 4.83
N ASN A 640 -1.44 -1.56 4.05
CA ASN A 640 -1.61 -2.30 2.79
C ASN A 640 -0.54 -1.97 1.74
N PHE A 641 0.34 -1.00 2.00
CA PHE A 641 1.43 -0.62 1.12
C PHE A 641 2.81 -0.92 1.72
N GLY A 642 2.87 -1.71 2.79
CA GLY A 642 4.12 -2.07 3.48
C GLY A 642 4.38 -1.19 4.70
N ILE A 643 5.66 -0.99 5.03
CA ILE A 643 6.06 -0.30 6.26
C ILE A 643 6.17 1.21 6.04
N MET A 644 5.51 1.96 6.91
CA MET A 644 5.56 3.41 7.00
C MET A 644 6.24 3.82 8.31
N MET A 645 6.82 5.02 8.36
CA MET A 645 7.42 5.59 9.55
C MET A 645 7.04 7.06 9.71
N ILE A 646 6.74 7.45 10.95
CA ILE A 646 6.60 8.84 11.35
C ILE A 646 7.58 9.15 12.48
N ASN A 647 8.29 10.27 12.37
CA ASN A 647 9.07 10.79 13.48
C ASN A 647 8.19 11.68 14.35
N ASP A 648 8.06 11.35 15.62
CA ASP A 648 7.11 11.94 16.56
C ASP A 648 7.58 13.26 17.20
N SER A 649 8.85 13.67 17.04
CA SER A 649 9.29 15.03 17.46
C SER A 649 8.55 16.17 16.73
N VAL A 650 7.84 15.80 15.67
CA VAL A 650 6.99 16.60 14.82
C VAL A 650 5.59 16.83 15.42
N ALA A 651 5.10 15.90 16.24
CA ALA A 651 3.69 15.87 16.65
C ALA A 651 3.34 16.98 17.66
N THR A 652 4.36 17.56 18.31
CA THR A 652 4.26 18.65 19.28
C THR A 652 4.28 20.04 18.63
N GLY A 653 4.50 20.14 17.32
CA GLY A 653 4.53 21.39 16.58
C GLY A 653 3.30 21.57 15.68
N ILE A 654 2.49 22.57 16.02
CA ILE A 654 1.36 23.16 15.26
C ILE A 654 -0.01 22.55 15.58
N GLU A 655 -0.79 23.30 16.39
CA GLU A 655 -2.26 23.26 16.36
C GLU A 655 -2.74 23.64 14.95
N ASN A 656 -2.95 22.64 14.09
CA ASN A 656 -3.59 22.87 12.80
C ASN A 656 -5.10 22.80 12.99
N LYS A 657 -5.72 23.98 12.98
CA LYS A 657 -7.16 24.14 12.73
C LYS A 657 -7.57 23.32 11.51
N SER A 658 -8.66 22.58 11.63
CA SER A 658 -9.26 21.79 10.56
C SER A 658 -9.57 22.68 9.35
N TYR A 659 -8.81 22.54 8.26
CA TYR A 659 -9.13 23.17 6.98
C TYR A 659 -9.78 22.13 6.09
N SER A 660 -11.11 21.98 6.19
CA SER A 660 -11.88 21.49 5.03
C SER A 660 -11.86 22.59 3.98
N MET A 661 -11.56 22.24 2.73
CA MET A 661 -11.65 23.16 1.60
C MET A 661 -13.14 23.36 1.33
N PRO A 662 -13.69 24.57 1.48
CA PRO A 662 -15.12 24.75 1.35
C PRO A 662 -15.54 24.72 -0.12
N GLU A 663 -16.48 23.84 -0.44
CA GLU A 663 -17.09 23.72 -1.78
C GLU A 663 -17.92 24.95 -2.18
N GLN A 664 -18.30 25.80 -1.23
CA GLN A 664 -19.25 26.91 -1.47
C GLN A 664 -18.85 28.21 -0.79
N PHE A 665 -19.06 29.32 -1.50
CA PHE A 665 -18.96 30.68 -0.95
C PHE A 665 -20.11 30.89 0.04
N SER A 666 -19.80 31.07 1.31
CA SER A 666 -20.82 31.14 2.37
C SER A 666 -20.44 32.07 3.50
N ILE A 667 -21.45 32.54 4.25
CA ILE A 667 -21.24 33.27 5.50
C ILE A 667 -22.23 32.81 6.56
N GLN A 668 -21.72 32.45 7.74
CA GLN A 668 -22.49 31.92 8.84
C GLN A 668 -23.07 33.04 9.72
N GLN A 669 -24.10 32.69 10.50
CA GLN A 669 -24.61 33.53 11.57
C GLN A 669 -23.51 33.75 12.62
N ASN A 670 -23.28 35.00 13.03
CA ASN A 670 -22.29 35.33 14.03
C ASN A 670 -22.65 34.69 15.39
N TYR A 671 -21.66 34.27 16.18
CA TYR A 671 -21.87 33.72 17.51
C TYR A 671 -20.90 34.34 18.54
N PRO A 672 -21.40 34.79 19.72
CA PRO A 672 -22.81 34.85 20.12
C PRO A 672 -23.63 35.85 19.28
N ASN A 673 -24.96 35.70 19.22
CA ASN A 673 -25.92 36.67 18.67
C ASN A 673 -27.27 36.55 19.41
N PRO A 674 -27.70 37.53 20.22
CA PRO A 674 -27.09 38.85 20.44
C PRO A 674 -25.68 38.78 21.05
N PHE A 675 -24.84 39.78 20.81
CA PHE A 675 -23.45 39.81 21.27
C PHE A 675 -23.12 41.05 22.10
N ASN A 676 -22.14 40.92 23.02
CA ASN A 676 -21.64 42.01 23.85
C ASN A 676 -20.15 41.80 24.27
N PRO A 677 -19.23 42.71 23.95
CA PRO A 677 -19.19 43.55 22.75
C PRO A 677 -18.58 42.79 21.56
N GLN A 678 -18.17 41.53 21.72
CA GLN A 678 -17.49 40.74 20.70
C GLN A 678 -18.34 39.60 20.17
N THR A 679 -18.18 39.31 18.87
CA THR A 679 -18.78 38.16 18.22
C THR A 679 -17.83 37.60 17.17
N THR A 680 -18.01 36.33 16.85
CA THR A 680 -17.22 35.62 15.85
C THR A 680 -18.04 35.44 14.58
N ILE A 681 -17.49 35.82 13.43
CA ILE A 681 -18.07 35.63 12.12
C ILE A 681 -17.24 34.60 11.37
N LYS A 682 -17.88 33.50 10.95
CA LYS A 682 -17.26 32.45 10.13
C LYS A 682 -17.76 32.57 8.69
N TYR A 683 -16.86 32.45 7.73
CA TYR A 683 -17.18 32.48 6.30
C TYR A 683 -16.27 31.57 5.49
N SER A 684 -16.71 31.23 4.28
CA SER A 684 -16.08 30.28 3.38
C SER A 684 -15.88 30.91 2.02
N VAL A 685 -14.71 30.68 1.43
CA VAL A 685 -14.28 31.21 0.13
C VAL A 685 -14.01 30.02 -0.78
N ALA A 686 -14.78 29.87 -1.86
CA ALA A 686 -14.75 28.67 -2.71
C ALA A 686 -13.62 28.67 -3.75
N SER A 687 -13.17 29.85 -4.20
CA SER A 687 -12.05 29.99 -5.14
C SER A 687 -11.14 31.14 -4.72
N PRO A 688 -9.85 31.17 -5.12
CA PRO A 688 -8.98 32.30 -4.83
C PRO A 688 -9.51 33.62 -5.43
N GLY A 689 -9.38 34.73 -4.71
CA GLY A 689 -9.65 36.06 -5.23
C GLY A 689 -9.87 37.11 -4.15
N LYS A 690 -10.23 38.34 -4.57
CA LYS A 690 -10.43 39.46 -3.65
C LYS A 690 -11.69 39.27 -2.81
N VAL A 691 -11.52 39.28 -1.49
CA VAL A 691 -12.62 39.12 -0.53
C VAL A 691 -12.79 40.39 0.29
N THR A 692 -14.03 40.87 0.39
CA THR A 692 -14.39 41.97 1.28
C THR A 692 -15.48 41.57 2.26
N LEU A 693 -15.28 41.83 3.56
CA LEU A 693 -16.27 41.65 4.62
C LEU A 693 -16.45 42.97 5.37
N LYS A 694 -17.63 43.57 5.23
CA LYS A 694 -17.95 44.90 5.78
C LYS A 694 -19.21 44.87 6.63
N ILE A 695 -19.27 45.74 7.63
CA ILE A 695 -20.39 45.93 8.55
C ILE A 695 -21.11 47.23 8.22
N TYR A 696 -22.45 47.19 8.23
CA TYR A 696 -23.33 48.29 7.92
C TYR A 696 -24.37 48.49 9.02
N ASP A 697 -24.79 49.74 9.23
CA ASP A 697 -25.96 50.05 10.04
C ASP A 697 -27.28 49.75 9.28
N ILE A 698 -28.42 49.83 9.96
CA ILE A 698 -29.75 49.57 9.36
C ILE A 698 -30.12 50.56 8.24
N ARG A 699 -29.40 51.70 8.13
CA ARG A 699 -29.56 52.70 7.06
C ARG A 699 -28.63 52.43 5.88
N GLY A 700 -27.85 51.34 5.92
CA GLY A 700 -26.93 50.94 4.86
C GLY A 700 -25.59 51.68 4.87
N ARG A 701 -25.26 52.43 5.93
CA ARG A 701 -23.95 53.11 6.04
C ARG A 701 -22.90 52.13 6.55
N GLU A 702 -21.74 52.08 5.89
CA GLU A 702 -20.60 51.28 6.32
C GLU A 702 -20.07 51.82 7.66
N VAL A 703 -19.93 50.93 8.65
CA VAL A 703 -19.42 51.27 9.99
C VAL A 703 -18.09 50.59 10.30
N ALA A 704 -17.71 49.53 9.56
CA ALA A 704 -16.40 48.89 9.65
C ALA A 704 -16.11 48.02 8.42
N ALA A 705 -14.85 47.96 8.00
CA ALA A 705 -14.32 46.93 7.09
C ALA A 705 -13.44 45.97 7.89
N ILE A 706 -13.84 44.69 7.94
CA ILE A 706 -13.13 43.65 8.72
C ILE A 706 -12.12 42.92 7.83
N VAL A 707 -12.44 42.75 6.55
CA VAL A 707 -11.59 42.09 5.57
C VAL A 707 -11.66 42.86 4.26
N ASP A 708 -10.52 43.16 3.65
CA ASP A 708 -10.37 43.70 2.30
C ASP A 708 -8.98 43.31 1.76
N LYS A 709 -8.86 42.06 1.29
CA LYS A 709 -7.59 41.49 0.80
C LYS A 709 -7.83 40.31 -0.15
N GLU A 710 -6.79 39.91 -0.88
CA GLU A 710 -6.75 38.63 -1.60
C GLU A 710 -6.74 37.46 -0.62
N GLN A 711 -7.56 36.46 -0.88
CA GLN A 711 -7.63 35.24 -0.07
C GLN A 711 -7.74 34.01 -0.96
N SER A 712 -6.98 32.96 -0.62
CA SER A 712 -7.11 31.63 -1.23
C SER A 712 -8.45 30.98 -0.84
N SER A 713 -8.85 29.92 -1.55
CA SER A 713 -10.00 29.11 -1.13
C SER A 713 -9.77 28.54 0.27
N GLY A 714 -10.80 28.59 1.11
CA GLY A 714 -10.66 28.23 2.52
C GLY A 714 -11.76 28.75 3.43
N ASN A 715 -11.81 28.19 4.64
CA ASN A 715 -12.68 28.64 5.72
C ASN A 715 -11.94 29.66 6.59
N TYR A 716 -12.61 30.76 6.90
CA TYR A 716 -12.06 31.89 7.63
C TYR A 716 -12.93 32.24 8.82
N THR A 717 -12.27 32.67 9.89
CA THR A 717 -12.92 33.14 11.12
C THR A 717 -12.36 34.51 11.46
N VAL A 718 -13.25 35.48 11.69
CA VAL A 718 -12.88 36.83 12.12
C VAL A 718 -13.67 37.22 13.37
N ILE A 719 -13.01 37.96 14.26
CA ILE A 719 -13.64 38.48 15.47
C ILE A 719 -14.01 39.94 15.21
N PHE A 720 -15.28 40.28 15.42
CA PHE A 720 -15.76 41.66 15.37
C PHE A 720 -15.98 42.20 16.78
N ASN A 721 -15.49 43.40 17.06
CA ASN A 721 -15.69 44.08 18.34
C ASN A 721 -16.53 45.36 18.13
N GLY A 722 -17.78 45.32 18.58
CA GLY A 722 -18.76 46.40 18.49
C GLY A 722 -18.68 47.43 19.63
N ARG A 723 -17.63 47.44 20.48
CA ARG A 723 -17.57 48.31 21.67
C ARG A 723 -17.80 49.79 21.36
N LYS A 724 -17.38 50.27 20.18
CA LYS A 724 -17.54 51.67 19.73
C LYS A 724 -18.89 51.98 19.05
N LEU A 725 -19.75 50.97 18.85
CA LEU A 725 -21.04 51.11 18.19
C LEU A 725 -22.20 51.18 19.21
N ALA A 726 -23.35 51.75 18.85
CA ALA A 726 -24.54 51.77 19.70
C ALA A 726 -25.26 50.39 19.70
N SER A 727 -26.01 50.06 20.75
CA SER A 727 -26.88 48.87 20.73
C SER A 727 -27.87 48.94 19.56
N GLY A 728 -28.08 47.84 18.85
CA GLY A 728 -28.95 47.82 17.67
C GLY A 728 -28.61 46.71 16.69
N VAL A 729 -29.39 46.68 15.60
CA VAL A 729 -29.23 45.71 14.51
C VAL A 729 -28.23 46.23 13.48
N TYR A 730 -27.25 45.39 13.14
CA TYR A 730 -26.26 45.62 12.10
C TYR A 730 -26.32 44.53 11.04
N ILE A 731 -25.84 44.83 9.84
CA ILE A 731 -25.76 43.88 8.73
C ILE A 731 -24.29 43.71 8.38
N TYR A 732 -23.84 42.48 8.20
CA TYR A 732 -22.51 42.20 7.69
C TYR A 732 -22.62 41.51 6.33
N ARG A 733 -21.80 41.96 5.39
CA ARG A 733 -21.83 41.53 3.98
C ARG A 733 -20.45 41.08 3.54
N LEU A 734 -20.40 39.87 3.00
CA LEU A 734 -19.25 39.27 2.34
C LEU A 734 -19.40 39.40 0.83
N VAL A 735 -18.35 39.78 0.13
CA VAL A 735 -18.30 39.88 -1.33
C VAL A 735 -17.04 39.23 -1.87
N GLN A 736 -17.17 38.41 -2.91
CA GLN A 736 -16.06 37.82 -3.66
C GLN A 736 -16.47 37.58 -5.12
N ASN A 737 -15.60 37.94 -6.09
CA ASN A 737 -15.79 37.66 -7.52
C ASN A 737 -17.21 37.97 -8.07
N GLY A 738 -17.81 39.07 -7.58
CA GLY A 738 -19.17 39.51 -7.96
C GLY A 738 -20.32 38.86 -7.18
N GLN A 739 -20.08 37.81 -6.39
CA GLN A 739 -21.07 37.22 -5.49
C GLN A 739 -21.13 37.99 -4.17
N SER A 740 -22.33 38.15 -3.59
CA SER A 740 -22.49 38.77 -2.27
C SER A 740 -23.46 38.01 -1.37
N MET A 741 -23.12 37.85 -0.10
CA MET A 741 -23.99 37.30 0.93
C MET A 741 -24.00 38.20 2.17
N GLN A 742 -25.15 38.27 2.85
CA GLN A 742 -25.30 39.09 4.04
C GLN A 742 -26.12 38.42 5.14
N ARG A 743 -25.86 38.81 6.38
CA ARG A 743 -26.56 38.35 7.59
C ARG A 743 -26.75 39.52 8.56
N LYS A 744 -27.71 39.38 9.48
CA LYS A 744 -28.02 40.37 10.51
C LYS A 744 -27.39 39.96 11.83
N MET A 745 -26.88 40.90 12.60
CA MET A 745 -26.40 40.70 13.96
C MET A 745 -26.97 41.75 14.90
N LEU A 746 -27.18 41.38 16.17
CA LEU A 746 -27.75 42.23 17.21
C LEU A 746 -26.71 42.50 18.30
N LEU A 747 -26.28 43.75 18.42
CA LEU A 747 -25.41 44.22 19.51
C LEU A 747 -26.29 44.67 20.67
N VAL A 748 -26.09 44.09 21.85
CA VAL A 748 -26.76 44.48 23.10
C VAL A 748 -25.66 44.89 24.08
N LYS A 749 -25.67 46.15 24.52
CA LYS A 749 -24.74 46.66 25.53
C LYS A 749 -25.30 46.53 26.93
#